data_AF-A0A0N1LQX9-F1
#
_entry.id   AF-A0A0N1LQX9-F1
#
_cell.length_a   1.000
_cell.length_b   1.000
_cell.length_c   1.000
_cell.angle_alpha   90.00
_cell.angle_beta   90.00
_cell.angle_gamma   90.00
#
_symmetry.space_group_name_H-M   'P 1'
#
loop_
_entity.id
_entity.type
_entity.pdbx_description
1 polymer ?
#
loop_
_entity_poly.entity_id
_entity_poly.type
_entity_poly.pdbx_seq_one_letter_code
_entity_poly.pdbx_strand_id
1 'polypeptide(L)'
;MRDEDRQLGMDRAITRRDFVNGVASAALAAGMPSAAQAARPRAVVTPEVDPNPYPPAKQGMRGSHAGTFEAAHMLRDGTLKLADAEDSGETYDLIVVGGGLSGLSAAHFFHKRVGPGAKVLVLDNHDDFGGHAKRNEFRVNGKLLLCNGGTLNIESPSRYDKWSRVLLDDIGVDIARFERDNTANATLYKSLGMGHGMVFDAETFGGKDTVLAMGGGWRGGAIEPAKLEKAPLTPKARADLARLFAKEQPDYLPGLDQAAKKDWLARHSYKEFLTEKVGVDPQVYWLFQMIGMASFCVGGDAVPALFGWVQGYPGFSGMNLGDVPADLFADLPGGQHGRQREGDKSIHFPDGNATLARLLVSKLVPEATAGRTQEDMGTAVIDYAALDRPGAPTRIRLSSVVLNVAHKGDPASAGEVAVHYAKQGKLVEVRGKAVIMACWNMAIPYLMPELPAAQKEALAYGVKGPMVYTSVAVTNWRPFVKLGAANFHCPTMFHQEVGLTEAASLGDLKHPQSPDEPIVLHLVKYMNKPGLPRRDQHRTGRAELLAMSFETFERETRRQLQRMLGGAGFDAARDIAGITVNRWGHGYAYTYNSIYDPVEWVYSESPSRPCVIGRQPFGLVSIANSDAAASPHTDAAIQEAHRAVQEVIERRTYPFVPRRTA
;
A
#
# COMPACT_ATOMS: atom_id res chain seq x y z
N MET A 1 -14.40 29.68 -12.26
CA MET A 1 -14.82 28.28 -12.48
C MET A 1 -15.12 28.12 -13.96
N ARG A 2 -14.49 27.17 -14.63
CA ARG A 2 -14.66 26.93 -16.07
C ARG A 2 -15.99 26.21 -16.33
N ASP A 3 -16.52 26.25 -17.55
CA ASP A 3 -17.77 25.56 -17.90
C ASP A 3 -17.69 24.04 -17.68
N GLU A 4 -16.53 23.45 -17.99
CA GLU A 4 -16.23 22.04 -17.68
C GLU A 4 -16.36 21.75 -16.18
N ASP A 5 -15.86 22.65 -15.31
CA ASP A 5 -15.88 22.44 -13.86
C ASP A 5 -17.33 22.40 -13.32
N ARG A 6 -18.24 23.19 -13.92
CA ARG A 6 -19.67 23.16 -13.60
C ARG A 6 -20.33 21.87 -14.08
N GLN A 7 -20.00 21.41 -15.28
CA GLN A 7 -20.52 20.14 -15.82
C GLN A 7 -20.07 18.94 -14.99
N LEU A 8 -18.83 18.96 -14.48
CA LEU A 8 -18.31 17.92 -13.60
C LEU A 8 -18.85 18.00 -12.17
N GLY A 9 -19.54 19.08 -11.81
CA GLY A 9 -20.07 19.32 -10.46
C GLY A 9 -18.99 19.60 -9.43
N MET A 10 -17.92 20.32 -9.80
CA MET A 10 -16.85 20.71 -8.87
C MET A 10 -17.33 21.68 -7.77
N ASP A 11 -18.48 22.31 -7.97
CA ASP A 11 -19.20 23.16 -7.02
C ASP A 11 -20.12 22.38 -6.06
N ARG A 12 -20.38 21.09 -6.34
CA ARG A 12 -21.19 20.25 -5.47
C ARG A 12 -20.45 19.97 -4.17
N ALA A 13 -21.15 20.16 -3.06
CA ALA A 13 -20.62 19.84 -1.75
C ALA A 13 -20.38 18.32 -1.65
N ILE A 14 -19.12 17.93 -1.70
CA ILE A 14 -18.65 16.71 -1.05
C ILE A 14 -18.07 17.12 0.30
N THR A 15 -18.04 16.24 1.29
CA THR A 15 -17.41 16.52 2.59
C THR A 15 -15.89 16.68 2.39
N ARG A 16 -15.44 17.87 2.01
CA ARG A 16 -14.03 18.22 1.81
C ARG A 16 -13.44 18.71 3.13
N ARG A 17 -12.28 18.19 3.51
CA ARG A 17 -11.28 18.99 4.22
C ARG A 17 -10.21 19.34 3.18
N ASP A 18 -10.35 20.50 2.56
CA ASP A 18 -9.28 21.07 1.75
C ASP A 18 -8.14 21.44 2.70
N PHE A 19 -6.97 20.83 2.51
CA PHE A 19 -5.76 21.28 3.15
C PHE A 19 -4.67 21.50 2.11
N VAL A 20 -4.16 22.73 2.10
CA VAL A 20 -3.01 23.15 1.31
C VAL A 20 -1.78 22.41 1.85
N ASN A 21 -1.03 21.76 0.95
CA ASN A 21 0.25 21.12 1.27
C ASN A 21 1.17 22.10 2.03
N GLY A 22 1.74 21.68 3.17
CA GLY A 22 2.62 22.49 4.03
C GLY A 22 3.91 23.02 3.37
N VAL A 23 4.17 22.69 2.09
CA VAL A 23 5.25 23.27 1.28
C VAL A 23 5.00 24.76 1.01
N ALA A 24 3.73 25.19 0.85
CA ALA A 24 3.41 26.60 0.60
C ALA A 24 3.64 27.50 1.83
N SER A 25 3.50 26.94 3.05
CA SER A 25 3.65 27.69 4.31
C SER A 25 5.11 28.06 4.61
N ALA A 26 6.07 27.27 4.12
CA ALA A 26 7.49 27.58 4.27
C ALA A 26 7.92 28.81 3.44
N ALA A 27 7.28 29.03 2.28
CA ALA A 27 7.57 30.18 1.41
C ALA A 27 6.97 31.50 1.96
N LEU A 28 5.81 31.44 2.62
CA LEU A 28 5.15 32.62 3.21
C LEU A 28 5.86 33.14 4.48
N ALA A 29 6.61 32.28 5.19
CA ALA A 29 7.35 32.68 6.38
C ALA A 29 8.66 33.46 6.08
N ALA A 30 9.14 33.43 4.83
CA ALA A 30 10.39 34.06 4.41
C ALA A 30 10.28 35.59 4.17
N GLY A 31 9.09 36.19 4.29
CA GLY A 31 8.82 37.58 3.92
C GLY A 31 8.48 38.56 5.05
N MET A 32 8.53 38.15 6.33
CA MET A 32 8.15 39.02 7.46
C MET A 32 9.38 39.62 8.18
N PRO A 33 9.40 40.93 8.51
CA PRO A 33 10.51 41.55 9.23
C PRO A 33 10.74 40.92 10.61
N SER A 34 12.01 40.68 10.95
CA SER A 34 12.48 39.87 12.09
C SER A 34 12.29 40.49 13.49
N ALA A 35 11.69 41.68 13.62
CA ALA A 35 11.74 42.44 14.87
C ALA A 35 10.56 42.22 15.85
N ALA A 36 9.52 41.46 15.48
CA ALA A 36 8.33 41.24 16.33
C ALA A 36 8.15 39.80 16.83
N GLN A 37 9.13 38.91 16.61
CA GLN A 37 9.07 37.49 16.96
C GLN A 37 9.93 37.17 18.21
N ALA A 38 9.94 38.05 19.20
CA ALA A 38 10.51 37.76 20.51
C ALA A 38 9.38 37.32 21.47
N ALA A 39 9.58 36.17 22.11
CA ALA A 39 8.79 35.63 23.25
C ALA A 39 7.44 34.92 22.96
N ARG A 40 7.36 34.05 21.94
CA ARG A 40 6.46 32.88 22.00
C ARG A 40 7.26 31.61 21.68
N PRO A 41 7.22 30.55 22.53
CA PRO A 41 7.78 29.27 22.15
C PRO A 41 7.09 28.83 20.85
N ARG A 42 7.88 28.54 19.83
CA ARG A 42 7.37 28.09 18.54
C ARG A 42 6.81 26.69 18.76
N ALA A 43 5.48 26.57 18.85
CA ALA A 43 4.82 25.28 19.05
C ALA A 43 5.27 24.29 17.97
N VAL A 44 5.51 23.02 18.35
CA VAL A 44 5.94 21.99 17.39
C VAL A 44 4.81 21.73 16.42
N VAL A 45 5.09 21.73 15.11
CA VAL A 45 4.05 21.40 14.13
C VAL A 45 3.73 19.90 14.23
N THR A 46 2.51 19.59 14.63
CA THR A 46 2.03 18.21 14.85
C THR A 46 0.66 18.02 14.20
N PRO A 47 0.22 16.77 13.98
CA PRO A 47 -1.13 16.53 13.47
C PRO A 47 -2.19 17.09 14.43
N GLU A 48 -3.26 17.64 13.88
CA GLU A 48 -4.41 18.12 14.66
C GLU A 48 -5.09 16.92 15.35
N VAL A 49 -5.35 17.04 16.65
CA VAL A 49 -6.10 16.03 17.42
C VAL A 49 -7.57 16.42 17.45
N ASP A 50 -8.38 15.60 16.80
CA ASP A 50 -9.85 15.74 16.81
C ASP A 50 -10.39 15.31 18.18
N PRO A 51 -11.23 16.12 18.85
CA PRO A 51 -11.83 15.78 20.14
C PRO A 51 -12.82 14.60 20.07
N ASN A 52 -13.39 14.30 18.89
CA ASN A 52 -14.25 13.14 18.64
C ASN A 52 -13.75 12.35 17.43
N PRO A 53 -12.55 11.74 17.51
CA PRO A 53 -11.87 11.20 16.36
C PRO A 53 -12.58 9.95 15.84
N TYR A 54 -13.05 10.01 14.58
CA TYR A 54 -13.40 8.82 13.78
C TYR A 54 -12.83 8.92 12.36
N PRO A 55 -11.50 8.73 12.21
CA PRO A 55 -10.79 8.85 10.93
C PRO A 55 -11.39 8.10 9.74
N PRO A 56 -11.98 6.88 9.88
CA PRO A 56 -12.52 6.14 8.74
C PRO A 56 -13.62 6.86 7.94
N ALA A 57 -14.40 7.73 8.60
CA ALA A 57 -15.47 8.51 7.95
C ALA A 57 -14.96 9.81 7.29
N LYS A 58 -13.68 10.18 7.47
CA LYS A 58 -13.11 11.39 6.87
C LYS A 58 -12.87 11.18 5.37
N GLN A 59 -13.46 12.05 4.55
CA GLN A 59 -13.28 12.09 3.10
C GLN A 59 -12.24 13.15 2.68
N GLY A 60 -11.98 13.28 1.37
CA GLY A 60 -10.95 14.17 0.84
C GLY A 60 -9.57 13.49 0.73
N MET A 61 -8.49 14.27 0.90
CA MET A 61 -7.12 13.73 0.87
C MET A 61 -6.79 13.00 2.18
N ARG A 62 -6.47 11.71 2.07
CA ARG A 62 -6.08 10.78 3.13
C ARG A 62 -4.75 10.09 2.75
N GLY A 63 -4.33 9.09 3.52
CA GLY A 63 -2.97 8.51 3.45
C GLY A 63 -1.98 9.32 4.30
N SER A 64 -0.81 9.67 3.74
CA SER A 64 0.15 10.57 4.42
C SER A 64 -0.30 12.04 4.32
N HIS A 65 -0.60 12.65 5.46
CA HIS A 65 -1.17 14.00 5.58
C HIS A 65 -0.23 15.00 6.28
N ALA A 66 -0.59 16.28 6.26
CA ALA A 66 0.15 17.33 6.96
C ALA A 66 0.22 17.09 8.47
N GLY A 67 1.28 17.59 9.09
CA GLY A 67 1.64 17.39 10.50
C GLY A 67 2.46 16.12 10.75
N THR A 68 2.54 15.20 9.79
CA THR A 68 3.16 13.88 10.00
C THR A 68 4.65 13.84 9.72
N PHE A 69 5.24 14.94 9.22
CA PHE A 69 6.67 15.04 8.85
C PHE A 69 7.33 16.38 9.22
N GLU A 70 6.55 17.42 9.52
CA GLU A 70 7.02 18.79 9.73
C GLU A 70 7.89 18.91 10.98
N ALA A 71 7.53 18.21 12.07
CA ALA A 71 8.36 18.15 13.27
C ALA A 71 9.75 17.56 12.99
N ALA A 72 9.85 16.58 12.08
CA ALA A 72 11.13 16.01 11.67
C ALA A 72 11.98 17.02 10.87
N HIS A 73 11.36 17.84 10.02
CA HIS A 73 12.04 18.95 9.37
C HIS A 73 12.52 20.00 10.39
N MET A 74 11.69 20.34 11.38
CA MET A 74 12.07 21.29 12.44
C MET A 74 13.30 20.82 13.22
N LEU A 75 13.39 19.52 13.54
CA LEU A 75 14.54 18.92 14.20
C LEU A 75 15.78 18.96 13.30
N ARG A 76 15.65 18.55 12.02
CA ARG A 76 16.73 18.60 11.03
C ARG A 76 17.30 20.02 10.86
N ASP A 77 16.42 21.01 10.84
CA ASP A 77 16.77 22.41 10.61
C ASP A 77 17.24 23.13 11.90
N GLY A 78 17.35 22.40 13.02
CA GLY A 78 17.84 22.91 14.32
C GLY A 78 16.88 23.83 15.06
N THR A 79 15.64 23.98 14.56
CA THR A 79 14.59 24.81 15.17
C THR A 79 13.85 24.12 16.31
N LEU A 80 13.99 22.80 16.42
CA LEU A 80 13.53 21.98 17.54
C LEU A 80 14.75 21.27 18.13
N LYS A 81 14.94 21.35 19.46
CA LYS A 81 16.06 20.69 20.15
C LYS A 81 15.54 19.56 21.03
N LEU A 82 16.19 18.40 20.97
CA LEU A 82 15.81 17.23 21.78
C LEU A 82 15.91 17.49 23.29
N ALA A 83 16.87 18.34 23.71
CA ALA A 83 17.05 18.72 25.11
C ALA A 83 15.85 19.48 25.71
N ASP A 84 14.95 20.00 24.88
CA ASP A 84 13.75 20.71 25.31
C ASP A 84 12.55 19.76 25.54
N ALA A 85 12.76 18.44 25.42
CA ALA A 85 11.71 17.45 25.58
C ALA A 85 11.23 17.36 27.04
N GLU A 86 9.91 17.28 27.21
CA GLU A 86 9.27 16.98 28.50
C GLU A 86 9.43 15.48 28.81
N ASP A 87 10.14 15.12 29.88
CA ASP A 87 10.15 13.72 30.37
C ASP A 87 8.78 13.39 30.95
N SER A 88 8.05 12.52 30.27
CA SER A 88 6.72 12.06 30.69
C SER A 88 6.75 11.21 31.97
N GLY A 89 7.92 10.69 32.36
CA GLY A 89 8.08 9.70 33.42
C GLY A 89 7.56 8.30 33.05
N GLU A 90 7.08 8.09 31.83
CA GLU A 90 6.55 6.81 31.39
C GLU A 90 7.67 5.84 30.96
N THR A 91 7.71 4.65 31.55
CA THR A 91 8.59 3.55 31.13
C THR A 91 7.76 2.33 30.71
N TYR A 92 8.09 1.78 29.55
CA TYR A 92 7.43 0.63 28.92
C TYR A 92 8.38 -0.57 28.82
N ASP A 93 7.82 -1.78 28.84
CA ASP A 93 8.59 -2.98 28.53
C ASP A 93 8.94 -3.00 27.04
N LEU A 94 8.02 -2.58 26.16
CA LEU A 94 8.28 -2.45 24.73
C LEU A 94 7.68 -1.14 24.20
N ILE A 95 8.47 -0.39 23.45
CA ILE A 95 7.95 0.68 22.58
C ILE A 95 8.01 0.20 21.13
N VAL A 96 6.92 0.37 20.39
CA VAL A 96 6.82 0.09 18.97
C VAL A 96 6.62 1.41 18.22
N VAL A 97 7.54 1.73 17.30
CA VAL A 97 7.48 2.94 16.48
C VAL A 97 6.83 2.62 15.15
N GLY A 98 5.54 2.91 15.02
CA GLY A 98 4.68 2.59 13.88
C GLY A 98 3.51 1.70 14.31
N GLY A 99 2.29 2.15 14.08
CA GLY A 99 1.02 1.46 14.34
C GLY A 99 0.41 0.80 13.11
N GLY A 100 1.24 0.46 12.12
CA GLY A 100 0.88 -0.39 10.99
C GLY A 100 0.69 -1.86 11.37
N LEU A 101 0.32 -2.70 10.39
CA LEU A 101 0.17 -4.15 10.63
C LEU A 101 1.42 -4.78 11.26
N SER A 102 2.63 -4.37 10.86
CA SER A 102 3.86 -4.88 11.49
C SER A 102 3.95 -4.50 12.98
N GLY A 103 3.70 -3.24 13.33
CA GLY A 103 3.79 -2.78 14.71
C GLY A 103 2.70 -3.35 15.62
N LEU A 104 1.45 -3.41 15.13
CA LEU A 104 0.35 -4.06 15.85
C LEU A 104 0.62 -5.56 16.05
N SER A 105 1.19 -6.23 15.04
CA SER A 105 1.60 -7.64 15.15
C SER A 105 2.74 -7.81 16.15
N ALA A 106 3.70 -6.87 16.20
CA ALA A 106 4.80 -6.91 17.16
C ALA A 106 4.28 -6.78 18.61
N ALA A 107 3.34 -5.86 18.86
CA ALA A 107 2.68 -5.75 20.15
C ALA A 107 1.96 -7.05 20.54
N HIS A 108 1.21 -7.66 19.61
CA HIS A 108 0.52 -8.93 19.83
C HIS A 108 1.49 -10.06 20.16
N PHE A 109 2.51 -10.28 19.33
CA PHE A 109 3.49 -11.34 19.56
C PHE A 109 4.27 -11.12 20.86
N PHE A 110 4.57 -9.88 21.22
CA PHE A 110 5.25 -9.59 22.47
C PHE A 110 4.38 -9.96 23.67
N HIS A 111 3.08 -9.59 23.68
CA HIS A 111 2.15 -10.05 24.71
C HIS A 111 2.01 -11.57 24.74
N LYS A 112 1.98 -12.23 23.58
CA LYS A 112 1.93 -13.70 23.49
C LYS A 112 3.16 -14.37 24.11
N ARG A 113 4.33 -13.73 24.09
CA ARG A 113 5.58 -14.26 24.65
C ARG A 113 5.83 -13.88 26.11
N VAL A 114 5.51 -12.64 26.50
CA VAL A 114 5.85 -12.08 27.82
C VAL A 114 4.67 -12.14 28.78
N GLY A 115 3.45 -12.16 28.26
CA GLY A 115 2.20 -12.16 29.01
C GLY A 115 1.39 -10.87 28.85
N PRO A 116 0.09 -10.90 29.21
CA PRO A 116 -0.84 -9.78 29.00
C PRO A 116 -0.53 -8.57 29.89
N GLY A 117 0.22 -8.73 30.98
CA GLY A 117 0.58 -7.63 31.89
C GLY A 117 1.77 -6.76 31.46
N ALA A 118 2.47 -7.14 30.38
CA ALA A 118 3.61 -6.37 29.87
C ALA A 118 3.15 -4.99 29.37
N LYS A 119 3.92 -3.93 29.65
CA LYS A 119 3.57 -2.57 29.21
C LYS A 119 4.07 -2.31 27.80
N VAL A 120 3.17 -2.15 26.84
CA VAL A 120 3.48 -1.86 25.44
C VAL A 120 2.93 -0.51 25.02
N LEU A 121 3.79 0.34 24.45
CA LEU A 121 3.38 1.59 23.81
C LEU A 121 3.62 1.49 22.30
N VAL A 122 2.57 1.73 21.51
CA VAL A 122 2.67 1.89 20.06
C VAL A 122 2.52 3.38 19.75
N LEU A 123 3.51 3.97 19.06
CA LEU A 123 3.49 5.36 18.61
C LEU A 123 3.27 5.40 17.09
N ASP A 124 2.26 6.11 16.62
CA ASP A 124 2.02 6.31 15.18
C ASP A 124 1.81 7.80 14.86
N ASN A 125 2.38 8.26 13.74
CA ASN A 125 2.27 9.65 13.31
C ASN A 125 0.91 9.98 12.70
N HIS A 126 0.14 8.99 12.22
CA HIS A 126 -1.17 9.19 11.63
C HIS A 126 -2.27 9.37 12.68
N ASP A 127 -3.40 9.93 12.25
CA ASP A 127 -4.63 10.04 13.04
C ASP A 127 -5.39 8.71 13.18
N ASP A 128 -4.90 7.64 12.55
CA ASP A 128 -5.52 6.32 12.49
C ASP A 128 -4.47 5.20 12.64
N PHE A 129 -4.88 4.04 13.14
CA PHE A 129 -4.04 2.83 13.22
C PHE A 129 -4.10 2.03 11.90
N GLY A 130 -3.29 0.98 11.79
CA GLY A 130 -3.28 0.05 10.65
C GLY A 130 -2.28 0.42 9.55
N GLY A 131 -1.73 1.64 9.56
CA GLY A 131 -0.70 2.06 8.60
C GLY A 131 -1.29 2.16 7.19
N HIS A 132 -0.85 1.29 6.27
CA HIS A 132 -1.44 1.18 4.93
C HIS A 132 -2.78 0.43 4.91
N ALA A 133 -3.11 -0.33 5.95
CA ALA A 133 -4.39 -1.03 6.07
C ALA A 133 -5.50 -0.09 6.57
N LYS A 134 -5.74 1.01 5.83
CA LYS A 134 -6.79 1.99 6.15
C LYS A 134 -8.15 1.59 5.62
N ARG A 135 -9.19 2.04 6.31
CA ARG A 135 -10.60 1.89 5.94
C ARG A 135 -11.18 3.24 5.53
N ASN A 136 -11.88 3.28 4.40
CA ASN A 136 -12.71 4.41 4.00
C ASN A 136 -14.18 4.05 4.22
N GLU A 137 -14.93 4.93 4.87
CA GLU A 137 -16.37 4.80 5.07
C GLU A 137 -17.16 5.89 4.35
N PHE A 138 -18.28 5.49 3.76
CA PHE A 138 -19.26 6.39 3.18
C PHE A 138 -20.65 6.05 3.70
N ARG A 139 -21.50 7.08 3.85
CA ARG A 139 -22.93 6.92 4.09
C ARG A 139 -23.71 7.51 2.94
N VAL A 140 -24.36 6.67 2.15
CA VAL A 140 -25.13 7.08 0.96
C VAL A 140 -26.50 6.44 1.04
N ASN A 141 -27.56 7.24 0.96
CA ASN A 141 -28.95 6.78 1.02
C ASN A 141 -29.23 5.86 2.24
N GLY A 142 -28.66 6.21 3.41
CA GLY A 142 -28.81 5.44 4.65
C GLY A 142 -27.95 4.18 4.75
N LYS A 143 -27.18 3.82 3.72
CA LYS A 143 -26.30 2.63 3.71
C LYS A 143 -24.86 2.98 4.06
N LEU A 144 -24.25 2.15 4.90
CA LEU A 144 -22.80 2.16 5.13
C LEU A 144 -22.10 1.43 4.00
N LEU A 145 -21.12 2.08 3.37
CA LEU A 145 -20.31 1.51 2.31
C LEU A 145 -18.84 1.60 2.70
N LEU A 146 -18.08 0.54 2.42
CA LEU A 146 -16.67 0.45 2.73
C LEU A 146 -15.82 0.29 1.47
N CYS A 147 -14.57 0.72 1.58
CA CYS A 147 -13.51 0.40 0.65
C CYS A 147 -12.16 0.49 1.39
N ASN A 148 -11.19 -0.32 0.96
CA ASN A 148 -9.81 -0.20 1.43
C ASN A 148 -9.21 1.15 1.02
N GLY A 149 -8.50 1.81 1.93
CA GLY A 149 -7.68 2.99 1.66
C GLY A 149 -6.26 2.64 1.21
N GLY A 150 -5.81 1.42 1.44
CA GLY A 150 -4.52 0.89 1.01
C GLY A 150 -4.61 -0.62 0.93
N THR A 151 -3.83 -1.36 1.73
CA THR A 151 -3.67 -2.83 1.65
C THR A 151 -4.96 -3.57 1.27
N LEU A 152 -4.97 -4.12 0.06
CA LEU A 152 -6.16 -4.62 -0.61
C LEU A 152 -6.64 -5.95 -0.04
N ASN A 153 -5.77 -6.95 0.09
CA ASN A 153 -6.17 -8.34 0.31
C ASN A 153 -5.18 -9.13 1.19
N ILE A 154 -5.64 -10.29 1.65
CA ILE A 154 -4.79 -11.39 2.12
C ILE A 154 -4.40 -12.18 0.87
N GLU A 155 -3.25 -11.84 0.31
CA GLU A 155 -2.76 -12.43 -0.94
C GLU A 155 -2.21 -13.84 -0.71
N SER A 156 -2.64 -14.83 -1.49
CA SER A 156 -2.06 -16.18 -1.44
C SER A 156 -1.90 -16.75 -0.01
N PRO A 157 -2.95 -16.77 0.84
CA PRO A 157 -2.82 -17.20 2.25
C PRO A 157 -2.28 -18.62 2.41
N SER A 158 -2.47 -19.49 1.41
CA SER A 158 -1.85 -20.82 1.36
C SER A 158 -0.32 -20.78 1.37
N ARG A 159 0.29 -19.67 0.94
CA ARG A 159 1.74 -19.41 0.88
C ARG A 159 2.28 -18.61 2.07
N TYR A 160 1.44 -18.17 3.00
CA TYR A 160 1.91 -17.39 4.15
C TYR A 160 2.93 -18.19 4.98
N ASP A 161 3.96 -17.56 5.52
CA ASP A 161 4.86 -18.25 6.43
C ASP A 161 4.12 -18.70 7.71
N LYS A 162 4.77 -19.60 8.48
CA LYS A 162 4.21 -20.14 9.73
C LYS A 162 3.68 -19.05 10.67
N TRP A 163 4.41 -17.96 10.87
CA TRP A 163 4.07 -16.95 11.87
C TRP A 163 2.96 -16.03 11.39
N SER A 164 2.90 -15.74 10.09
CA SER A 164 1.76 -15.05 9.50
C SER A 164 0.47 -15.86 9.62
N ARG A 165 0.51 -17.18 9.39
CA ARG A 165 -0.65 -18.06 9.64
C ARG A 165 -1.05 -18.06 11.12
N VAL A 166 -0.10 -18.20 12.04
CA VAL A 166 -0.36 -18.13 13.50
C VAL A 166 -1.02 -16.81 13.90
N LEU A 167 -0.64 -15.68 13.29
CA LEU A 167 -1.31 -14.42 13.60
C LEU A 167 -2.76 -14.41 13.12
N LEU A 168 -3.03 -14.86 11.89
CA LEU A 168 -4.39 -14.94 11.37
C LEU A 168 -5.28 -15.79 12.28
N ASP A 169 -4.78 -16.94 12.72
CA ASP A 169 -5.47 -17.81 13.68
C ASP A 169 -5.68 -17.11 15.03
N ASP A 170 -4.64 -16.47 15.57
CA ASP A 170 -4.69 -15.76 16.84
C ASP A 170 -5.73 -14.65 16.86
N ILE A 171 -5.91 -13.94 15.74
CA ILE A 171 -6.88 -12.84 15.62
C ILE A 171 -8.25 -13.31 15.14
N GLY A 172 -8.43 -14.61 14.90
CA GLY A 172 -9.72 -15.23 14.58
C GLY A 172 -10.17 -15.08 13.13
N VAL A 173 -9.24 -14.92 12.19
CA VAL A 173 -9.54 -14.91 10.76
C VAL A 173 -9.88 -16.33 10.30
N ASP A 174 -11.08 -16.49 9.75
CA ASP A 174 -11.59 -17.75 9.20
C ASP A 174 -11.89 -17.53 7.71
N ILE A 175 -10.89 -17.83 6.88
CA ILE A 175 -10.96 -17.69 5.43
C ILE A 175 -12.03 -18.60 4.84
N ALA A 176 -12.11 -19.86 5.31
CA ALA A 176 -13.07 -20.81 4.77
C ALA A 176 -14.51 -20.37 5.05
N ARG A 177 -14.78 -19.78 6.22
CA ARG A 177 -16.08 -19.18 6.53
C ARG A 177 -16.37 -17.98 5.66
N PHE A 178 -15.41 -17.06 5.50
CA PHE A 178 -15.58 -15.90 4.62
C PHE A 178 -15.97 -16.31 3.19
N GLU A 179 -15.33 -17.35 2.64
CA GLU A 179 -15.63 -17.86 1.31
C GLU A 179 -17.02 -18.49 1.19
N ARG A 180 -17.41 -19.31 2.18
CA ARG A 180 -18.76 -19.88 2.22
C ARG A 180 -19.81 -18.77 2.24
N ASP A 181 -19.61 -17.76 3.07
CA ASP A 181 -20.55 -16.64 3.24
C ASP A 181 -20.62 -15.74 1.99
N ASN A 182 -19.59 -15.75 1.13
CA ASN A 182 -19.51 -14.96 -0.10
C ASN A 182 -19.69 -15.76 -1.39
N THR A 183 -20.11 -17.03 -1.31
CA THR A 183 -20.28 -17.89 -2.49
C THR A 183 -21.25 -17.28 -3.51
N ALA A 184 -22.36 -16.68 -3.07
CA ALA A 184 -23.29 -15.99 -3.97
C ALA A 184 -22.66 -14.74 -4.60
N ASN A 185 -21.96 -13.93 -3.79
CA ASN A 185 -21.34 -12.68 -4.25
C ASN A 185 -20.24 -12.93 -5.30
N ALA A 186 -19.50 -14.05 -5.20
CA ALA A 186 -18.44 -14.41 -6.13
C ALA A 186 -18.88 -14.48 -7.61
N THR A 187 -20.18 -14.64 -7.86
CA THR A 187 -20.74 -14.69 -9.22
C THR A 187 -21.64 -13.51 -9.57
N LEU A 188 -21.83 -12.55 -8.66
CA LEU A 188 -22.78 -11.44 -8.80
C LEU A 188 -22.58 -10.65 -10.10
N TYR A 189 -21.37 -10.17 -10.35
CA TYR A 189 -21.12 -9.36 -11.55
C TYR A 189 -21.26 -10.18 -12.84
N LYS A 190 -20.82 -11.44 -12.83
CA LYS A 190 -20.96 -12.35 -13.96
C LYS A 190 -22.42 -12.67 -14.27
N SER A 191 -23.27 -12.84 -13.25
CA SER A 191 -24.70 -13.10 -13.44
C SER A 191 -25.45 -11.92 -14.06
N LEU A 192 -24.91 -10.70 -13.88
CA LEU A 192 -25.36 -9.47 -14.54
C LEU A 192 -24.72 -9.23 -15.92
N GLY A 193 -23.99 -10.22 -16.46
CA GLY A 193 -23.35 -10.14 -17.77
C GLY A 193 -22.10 -9.24 -17.82
N MET A 194 -21.54 -8.88 -16.67
CA MET A 194 -20.34 -8.04 -16.60
C MET A 194 -19.07 -8.87 -16.46
N GLY A 195 -18.03 -8.42 -17.16
CA GLY A 195 -16.66 -8.91 -17.00
C GLY A 195 -15.67 -7.76 -16.74
N HIS A 196 -14.49 -7.86 -17.31
CA HIS A 196 -13.50 -6.78 -17.38
C HIS A 196 -13.70 -5.95 -18.67
N GLY A 197 -13.27 -4.69 -18.66
CA GLY A 197 -13.29 -3.80 -19.81
C GLY A 197 -11.96 -3.10 -20.09
N MET A 198 -11.80 -2.54 -21.28
CA MET A 198 -10.65 -1.73 -21.67
C MET A 198 -11.10 -0.37 -22.19
N VAL A 199 -10.33 0.66 -21.87
CA VAL A 199 -10.57 2.03 -22.33
C VAL A 199 -9.39 2.52 -23.15
N PHE A 200 -9.70 3.12 -24.30
CA PHE A 200 -8.78 3.75 -25.22
C PHE A 200 -9.17 5.22 -25.33
N ASP A 201 -8.35 6.13 -24.80
CA ASP A 201 -8.60 7.56 -24.87
C ASP A 201 -8.30 8.14 -26.25
N ALA A 202 -9.06 9.16 -26.64
CA ALA A 202 -8.90 9.83 -27.93
C ALA A 202 -7.52 10.47 -28.12
N GLU A 203 -6.88 10.96 -27.05
CA GLU A 203 -5.60 11.66 -27.10
C GLU A 203 -4.45 10.72 -27.49
N THR A 204 -4.48 9.48 -27.03
CA THR A 204 -3.46 8.46 -27.33
C THR A 204 -3.79 7.69 -28.60
N PHE A 205 -5.06 7.31 -28.78
CA PHE A 205 -5.47 6.36 -29.83
C PHE A 205 -6.14 7.02 -31.04
N GLY A 206 -6.35 8.34 -30.99
CA GLY A 206 -7.03 9.10 -32.04
C GLY A 206 -8.55 8.88 -32.06
N GLY A 207 -9.27 9.81 -32.69
CA GLY A 207 -10.72 9.72 -32.83
C GLY A 207 -11.47 10.09 -31.54
N LYS A 208 -12.23 9.14 -30.99
CA LYS A 208 -13.05 9.32 -29.78
C LYS A 208 -12.73 8.22 -28.77
N ASP A 209 -13.02 8.50 -27.50
CA ASP A 209 -12.91 7.51 -26.43
C ASP A 209 -13.68 6.24 -26.80
N THR A 210 -13.01 5.10 -26.63
CA THR A 210 -13.56 3.77 -26.90
C THR A 210 -13.53 2.94 -25.64
N VAL A 211 -14.70 2.48 -25.20
CA VAL A 211 -14.89 1.63 -24.02
C VAL A 211 -15.39 0.27 -24.49
N LEU A 212 -14.65 -0.80 -24.19
CA LEU A 212 -14.96 -2.16 -24.63
C LEU A 212 -15.14 -3.09 -23.45
N ALA A 213 -16.18 -3.92 -23.47
CA ALA A 213 -16.29 -5.10 -22.62
C ALA A 213 -15.47 -6.24 -23.20
N MET A 214 -14.53 -6.75 -22.41
CA MET A 214 -13.64 -7.84 -22.79
C MET A 214 -14.16 -9.21 -22.34
N GLY A 215 -15.12 -9.25 -21.40
CA GLY A 215 -15.57 -10.49 -20.78
C GLY A 215 -14.64 -10.95 -19.65
N GLY A 216 -14.58 -12.25 -19.36
CA GLY A 216 -13.81 -12.78 -18.24
C GLY A 216 -14.44 -12.50 -16.86
N GLY A 217 -13.62 -12.51 -15.81
CA GLY A 217 -14.05 -12.24 -14.44
C GLY A 217 -13.73 -10.81 -13.98
N TRP A 218 -14.04 -10.51 -12.71
CA TRP A 218 -13.72 -9.21 -12.12
C TRP A 218 -12.20 -8.96 -12.04
N ARG A 219 -11.36 -9.97 -11.89
CA ARG A 219 -9.88 -9.80 -11.93
C ARG A 219 -9.30 -9.80 -13.34
N GLY A 220 -10.13 -9.65 -14.37
CA GLY A 220 -9.72 -9.77 -15.77
C GLY A 220 -9.91 -11.17 -16.34
N GLY A 221 -9.23 -11.42 -17.45
CA GLY A 221 -9.25 -12.67 -18.20
C GLY A 221 -8.26 -12.59 -19.35
N ALA A 222 -8.11 -13.69 -20.09
CA ALA A 222 -7.31 -13.68 -21.31
C ALA A 222 -7.83 -12.60 -22.26
N ILE A 223 -6.91 -11.86 -22.89
CA ILE A 223 -7.29 -10.93 -23.95
C ILE A 223 -7.75 -11.76 -25.15
N GLU A 224 -9.04 -11.66 -25.47
CA GLU A 224 -9.62 -12.28 -26.67
C GLU A 224 -9.49 -11.31 -27.85
N PRO A 225 -8.67 -11.60 -28.88
CA PRO A 225 -8.46 -10.66 -29.99
C PRO A 225 -9.74 -10.24 -30.71
N ALA A 226 -10.75 -11.13 -30.78
CA ALA A 226 -12.06 -10.84 -31.36
C ALA A 226 -12.80 -9.71 -30.62
N LYS A 227 -12.59 -9.54 -29.31
CA LYS A 227 -13.20 -8.46 -28.52
C LYS A 227 -12.56 -7.10 -28.81
N LEU A 228 -11.36 -7.10 -29.39
CA LEU A 228 -10.65 -5.88 -29.76
C LEU A 228 -10.94 -5.41 -31.18
N GLU A 229 -11.84 -6.05 -31.94
CA GLU A 229 -12.22 -5.61 -33.29
C GLU A 229 -12.60 -4.12 -33.35
N LYS A 230 -13.25 -3.61 -32.31
CA LYS A 230 -13.64 -2.20 -32.19
C LYS A 230 -12.59 -1.30 -31.55
N ALA A 231 -11.47 -1.85 -31.06
CA ALA A 231 -10.39 -1.07 -30.50
C ALA A 231 -9.70 -0.22 -31.59
N PRO A 232 -9.22 0.99 -31.27
CA PRO A 232 -8.50 1.84 -32.23
C PRO A 232 -7.05 1.36 -32.47
N LEU A 233 -6.88 0.09 -32.87
CA LEU A 233 -5.59 -0.53 -33.18
C LEU A 233 -5.35 -0.62 -34.69
N THR A 234 -4.09 -0.43 -35.11
CA THR A 234 -3.69 -0.60 -36.52
C THR A 234 -3.89 -2.05 -36.99
N PRO A 235 -4.06 -2.28 -38.30
CA PRO A 235 -4.11 -3.65 -38.84
C PRO A 235 -2.89 -4.49 -38.45
N LYS A 236 -1.69 -3.89 -38.42
CA LYS A 236 -0.46 -4.55 -37.98
C LYS A 236 -0.52 -4.94 -36.50
N ALA A 237 -0.92 -4.02 -35.62
CA ALA A 237 -1.03 -4.30 -34.18
C ALA A 237 -2.01 -5.46 -33.89
N ARG A 238 -3.11 -5.54 -34.63
CA ARG A 238 -4.06 -6.66 -34.52
C ARG A 238 -3.45 -7.99 -34.95
N ALA A 239 -2.72 -7.99 -36.07
CA ALA A 239 -2.04 -9.19 -36.55
C ALA A 239 -0.94 -9.65 -35.58
N ASP A 240 -0.15 -8.72 -35.03
CA ASP A 240 0.88 -9.03 -34.04
C ASP A 240 0.28 -9.50 -32.71
N LEU A 241 -0.85 -8.95 -32.29
CA LEU A 241 -1.57 -9.41 -31.11
C LEU A 241 -2.09 -10.85 -31.31
N ALA A 242 -2.73 -11.13 -32.45
CA ALA A 242 -3.17 -12.48 -32.79
C ALA A 242 -1.99 -13.46 -32.83
N ARG A 243 -0.85 -13.02 -33.40
CA ARG A 243 0.39 -13.78 -33.39
C ARG A 243 0.86 -14.04 -31.97
N LEU A 244 0.89 -13.05 -31.08
CA LEU A 244 1.38 -13.19 -29.69
C LEU A 244 0.57 -14.19 -28.84
N PHE A 245 -0.73 -14.36 -29.14
CA PHE A 245 -1.62 -15.32 -28.47
C PHE A 245 -1.79 -16.65 -29.21
N ALA A 246 -1.11 -16.85 -30.35
CA ALA A 246 -1.15 -18.12 -31.06
C ALA A 246 -0.59 -19.26 -30.18
N LYS A 247 -1.23 -20.43 -30.25
CA LYS A 247 -0.84 -21.63 -29.49
C LYS A 247 0.61 -22.03 -29.78
N GLU A 248 1.01 -21.94 -31.04
CA GLU A 248 2.36 -22.19 -31.50
C GLU A 248 3.09 -20.85 -31.69
N GLN A 249 4.15 -20.64 -30.91
CA GLN A 249 5.05 -19.50 -31.04
C GLN A 249 6.41 -19.98 -31.53
N PRO A 250 7.16 -19.16 -32.28
CA PRO A 250 8.57 -19.43 -32.51
C PRO A 250 9.38 -19.29 -31.21
N ASP A 251 10.58 -19.83 -31.23
CA ASP A 251 11.60 -19.48 -30.25
C ASP A 251 12.13 -18.06 -30.57
N TYR A 252 11.85 -17.10 -29.69
CA TYR A 252 12.29 -15.70 -29.86
C TYR A 252 13.74 -15.45 -29.42
N LEU A 253 14.42 -16.47 -28.88
CA LEU A 253 15.86 -16.44 -28.57
C LEU A 253 16.54 -17.72 -29.13
N PRO A 254 16.51 -17.93 -30.45
CA PRO A 254 17.03 -19.15 -31.05
C PRO A 254 18.55 -19.25 -30.85
N GLY A 255 19.05 -20.46 -30.69
CA GLY A 255 20.48 -20.74 -30.48
C GLY A 255 20.96 -20.58 -29.03
N LEU A 256 20.11 -20.11 -28.12
CA LEU A 256 20.38 -20.12 -26.68
C LEU A 256 19.78 -21.38 -26.01
N ASP A 257 20.50 -21.94 -25.05
CA ASP A 257 19.95 -22.97 -24.17
C ASP A 257 18.99 -22.37 -23.12
N GLN A 258 18.36 -23.23 -22.31
CA GLN A 258 17.38 -22.77 -21.32
C GLN A 258 17.97 -21.81 -20.28
N ALA A 259 19.22 -22.02 -19.87
CA ALA A 259 19.87 -21.19 -18.85
C ALA A 259 20.19 -19.81 -19.41
N ALA A 260 20.78 -19.74 -20.60
CA ALA A 260 21.09 -18.50 -21.29
C ALA A 260 19.83 -17.70 -21.65
N LYS A 261 18.72 -18.36 -22.02
CA LYS A 261 17.43 -17.70 -22.22
C LYS A 261 16.91 -17.06 -20.93
N LYS A 262 16.94 -17.79 -19.81
CA LYS A 262 16.50 -17.28 -18.51
C LYS A 262 17.37 -16.11 -18.04
N ASP A 263 18.69 -16.18 -18.22
CA ASP A 263 19.59 -15.07 -17.88
C ASP A 263 19.30 -13.83 -18.74
N TRP A 264 19.10 -13.99 -20.06
CA TRP A 264 18.70 -12.86 -20.92
C TRP A 264 17.39 -12.22 -20.45
N LEU A 265 16.36 -13.04 -20.20
CA LEU A 265 15.05 -12.58 -19.71
C LEU A 265 15.10 -11.94 -18.32
N ALA A 266 16.07 -12.32 -17.47
CA ALA A 266 16.26 -11.71 -16.16
C ALA A 266 16.85 -10.29 -16.28
N ARG A 267 17.58 -10.01 -17.36
CA ARG A 267 18.34 -8.75 -17.54
C ARG A 267 17.66 -7.74 -18.45
N HIS A 268 16.64 -8.15 -19.19
CA HIS A 268 15.89 -7.28 -20.10
C HIS A 268 14.44 -7.16 -19.64
N SER A 269 13.85 -6.00 -19.90
CA SER A 269 12.47 -5.70 -19.57
C SER A 269 11.48 -6.47 -20.45
N TYR A 270 10.25 -6.64 -19.96
CA TYR A 270 9.18 -7.23 -20.76
C TYR A 270 8.87 -6.41 -22.01
N LYS A 271 9.01 -5.07 -21.92
CA LYS A 271 8.92 -4.18 -23.07
C LYS A 271 9.96 -4.53 -24.13
N GLU A 272 11.24 -4.57 -23.77
CA GLU A 272 12.34 -4.92 -24.69
C GLU A 272 12.12 -6.30 -25.31
N PHE A 273 11.69 -7.28 -24.51
CA PHE A 273 11.34 -8.59 -25.05
C PHE A 273 10.25 -8.52 -26.13
N LEU A 274 9.12 -7.85 -25.87
CA LEU A 274 8.03 -7.76 -26.82
C LEU A 274 8.42 -6.96 -28.08
N THR A 275 9.09 -5.83 -27.93
CA THR A 275 9.38 -4.94 -29.06
C THR A 275 10.59 -5.39 -29.87
N GLU A 276 11.63 -5.94 -29.25
CA GLU A 276 12.89 -6.25 -29.93
C GLU A 276 13.04 -7.73 -30.29
N LYS A 277 12.52 -8.64 -29.47
CA LYS A 277 12.63 -10.10 -29.72
C LYS A 277 11.38 -10.65 -30.38
N VAL A 278 10.20 -10.31 -29.85
CA VAL A 278 8.93 -10.71 -30.47
C VAL A 278 8.60 -9.85 -31.69
N GLY A 279 9.08 -8.60 -31.73
CA GLY A 279 8.89 -7.69 -32.87
C GLY A 279 7.44 -7.26 -33.06
N VAL A 280 6.67 -7.11 -31.98
CA VAL A 280 5.28 -6.63 -32.07
C VAL A 280 5.24 -5.14 -32.39
N ASP A 281 4.18 -4.70 -33.07
CA ASP A 281 3.85 -3.28 -33.19
C ASP A 281 3.83 -2.60 -31.81
N PRO A 282 4.41 -1.38 -31.66
CA PRO A 282 4.41 -0.67 -30.39
C PRO A 282 3.03 -0.50 -29.74
N GLN A 283 1.93 -0.47 -30.54
CA GLN A 283 0.58 -0.39 -29.99
C GLN A 283 0.15 -1.64 -29.21
N VAL A 284 0.75 -2.81 -29.50
CA VAL A 284 0.50 -4.04 -28.75
C VAL A 284 1.03 -3.91 -27.32
N TYR A 285 2.18 -3.26 -27.14
CA TYR A 285 2.76 -3.06 -25.82
C TYR A 285 1.85 -2.21 -24.91
N TRP A 286 1.04 -1.29 -25.44
CA TRP A 286 0.10 -0.51 -24.63
C TRP A 286 -0.92 -1.37 -23.86
N LEU A 287 -1.27 -2.55 -24.39
CA LEU A 287 -2.14 -3.52 -23.70
C LEU A 287 -1.44 -4.19 -22.51
N PHE A 288 -0.11 -4.21 -22.52
CA PHE A 288 0.72 -4.87 -21.51
C PHE A 288 1.56 -3.89 -20.69
N GLN A 289 1.51 -2.58 -20.96
CA GLN A 289 2.42 -1.62 -20.34
C GLN A 289 2.24 -1.57 -18.82
N MET A 290 1.05 -1.92 -18.34
CA MET A 290 0.72 -1.97 -16.92
C MET A 290 1.20 -3.24 -16.21
N ILE A 291 1.80 -4.20 -16.92
CA ILE A 291 2.40 -5.37 -16.28
C ILE A 291 3.31 -4.94 -15.13
N GLY A 292 3.07 -5.54 -13.97
CA GLY A 292 3.82 -5.28 -12.76
C GLY A 292 3.50 -3.97 -12.04
N MET A 293 2.63 -3.09 -12.54
CA MET A 293 2.26 -1.87 -11.82
C MET A 293 1.62 -2.20 -10.46
N ALA A 294 0.71 -3.19 -10.45
CA ALA A 294 0.01 -3.68 -9.27
C ALA A 294 0.91 -4.32 -8.20
N SER A 295 2.15 -4.71 -8.54
CA SER A 295 3.11 -5.35 -7.63
C SER A 295 4.36 -4.50 -7.35
N PHE A 296 4.75 -3.66 -8.31
CA PHE A 296 6.04 -2.98 -8.32
C PHE A 296 5.94 -1.47 -8.57
N CYS A 297 4.74 -0.92 -8.78
CA CYS A 297 4.52 0.51 -9.11
C CYS A 297 5.26 1.00 -10.37
N VAL A 298 5.67 0.10 -11.28
CA VAL A 298 6.29 0.43 -12.56
C VAL A 298 5.71 -0.46 -13.66
N GLY A 299 5.81 -0.02 -14.91
CA GLY A 299 5.31 -0.76 -16.06
C GLY A 299 6.30 -1.80 -16.58
N GLY A 300 5.90 -2.46 -17.67
CA GLY A 300 6.70 -3.49 -18.33
C GLY A 300 8.05 -3.04 -18.88
N ASP A 301 8.31 -1.74 -18.90
CA ASP A 301 9.60 -1.14 -19.24
C ASP A 301 10.64 -1.28 -18.12
N ALA A 302 10.22 -1.55 -16.89
CA ALA A 302 11.10 -1.72 -15.72
C ALA A 302 10.82 -3.02 -14.94
N VAL A 303 10.17 -3.99 -15.58
CA VAL A 303 9.90 -5.33 -15.06
C VAL A 303 10.66 -6.35 -15.90
N PRO A 304 11.49 -7.23 -15.29
CA PRO A 304 12.19 -8.29 -16.01
C PRO A 304 11.23 -9.14 -16.85
N ALA A 305 11.59 -9.45 -18.09
CA ALA A 305 10.80 -10.33 -18.95
C ALA A 305 10.63 -11.72 -18.32
N LEU A 306 11.60 -12.16 -17.51
CA LEU A 306 11.50 -13.42 -16.76
C LEU A 306 10.33 -13.43 -15.78
N PHE A 307 10.03 -12.29 -15.15
CA PHE A 307 8.85 -12.16 -14.29
C PHE A 307 7.56 -12.28 -15.11
N GLY A 308 7.55 -11.76 -16.34
CA GLY A 308 6.44 -11.93 -17.27
C GLY A 308 6.18 -13.40 -17.57
N TRP A 309 7.23 -14.18 -17.84
CA TRP A 309 7.11 -15.62 -18.06
C TRP A 309 6.54 -16.36 -16.85
N VAL A 310 7.09 -16.12 -15.64
CA VAL A 310 6.63 -16.78 -14.41
C VAL A 310 5.18 -16.45 -14.09
N GLN A 311 4.74 -15.22 -14.37
CA GLN A 311 3.35 -14.78 -14.19
C GLN A 311 2.41 -15.18 -15.34
N GLY A 312 2.91 -15.91 -16.35
CA GLY A 312 2.07 -16.42 -17.44
C GLY A 312 1.66 -15.37 -18.48
N TYR A 313 2.35 -14.24 -18.57
CA TYR A 313 2.17 -13.29 -19.68
C TYR A 313 2.52 -13.94 -21.03
N PRO A 314 1.97 -13.48 -22.16
CA PRO A 314 2.17 -14.14 -23.44
C PRO A 314 3.57 -13.90 -24.02
N GLY A 315 3.94 -14.71 -25.02
CA GLY A 315 5.19 -14.60 -25.78
C GLY A 315 6.25 -15.67 -25.47
N PHE A 316 6.03 -16.55 -24.49
CA PHE A 316 7.06 -17.49 -24.04
C PHE A 316 6.86 -18.95 -24.45
N SER A 317 5.71 -19.34 -25.01
CA SER A 317 5.36 -20.76 -25.22
C SER A 317 6.30 -21.51 -26.17
N GLY A 318 6.91 -20.80 -27.13
CA GLY A 318 7.88 -21.36 -28.08
C GLY A 318 9.32 -21.41 -27.57
N MET A 319 9.61 -20.85 -26.39
CA MET A 319 10.98 -20.65 -25.92
C MET A 319 11.57 -21.85 -25.16
N ASN A 320 10.74 -22.85 -24.80
CA ASN A 320 11.12 -24.03 -24.03
C ASN A 320 11.89 -23.68 -22.73
N LEU A 321 11.31 -22.82 -21.88
CA LEU A 321 11.94 -22.34 -20.63
C LEU A 321 11.86 -23.36 -19.47
N GLY A 322 11.27 -24.54 -19.69
CA GLY A 322 11.04 -25.55 -18.65
C GLY A 322 9.95 -25.14 -17.66
N ASP A 323 9.97 -25.76 -16.48
CA ASP A 323 8.98 -25.53 -15.43
C ASP A 323 9.49 -24.61 -14.31
N VAL A 324 8.55 -23.93 -13.64
CA VAL A 324 8.78 -23.27 -12.35
C VAL A 324 8.34 -24.24 -11.25
N PRO A 325 9.21 -24.69 -10.33
CA PRO A 325 8.80 -25.60 -9.26
C PRO A 325 7.66 -25.01 -8.41
N ALA A 326 6.71 -25.85 -7.99
CA ALA A 326 5.53 -25.42 -7.23
C ALA A 326 5.92 -24.72 -5.90
N ASP A 327 6.89 -25.28 -5.20
CA ASP A 327 7.31 -24.82 -3.87
C ASP A 327 8.48 -23.84 -3.90
N LEU A 328 8.88 -23.37 -5.09
CA LEU A 328 9.96 -22.38 -5.21
C LEU A 328 9.58 -21.11 -4.42
N PHE A 329 10.38 -20.81 -3.39
CA PHE A 329 10.18 -19.70 -2.46
C PHE A 329 8.77 -19.67 -1.81
N ALA A 330 8.20 -20.84 -1.49
CA ALA A 330 6.86 -20.92 -0.92
C ALA A 330 6.69 -20.28 0.46
N ASP A 331 7.76 -20.18 1.25
CA ASP A 331 7.74 -19.56 2.58
C ASP A 331 8.26 -18.12 2.59
N LEU A 332 8.59 -17.55 1.43
CA LEU A 332 8.97 -16.13 1.33
C LEU A 332 7.73 -15.25 1.22
N PRO A 333 7.73 -14.06 1.84
CA PRO A 333 6.56 -13.19 1.80
C PRO A 333 6.10 -12.81 0.40
N GLY A 334 4.79 -12.86 0.23
CA GLY A 334 4.05 -12.49 -0.97
C GLY A 334 3.97 -13.59 -2.04
N GLY A 335 3.07 -13.45 -3.00
CA GLY A 335 2.84 -14.41 -4.10
C GLY A 335 3.16 -13.83 -5.47
N GLN A 336 2.83 -12.55 -5.74
CA GLN A 336 2.82 -11.97 -7.09
C GLN A 336 4.09 -11.18 -7.45
N HIS A 337 5.28 -11.80 -7.38
CA HIS A 337 6.56 -11.08 -7.63
C HIS A 337 7.32 -11.60 -8.85
N GLY A 338 6.72 -12.53 -9.61
CA GLY A 338 7.35 -13.12 -10.78
C GLY A 338 8.59 -13.96 -10.53
N ARG A 339 8.96 -14.24 -9.27
CA ARG A 339 10.04 -15.17 -8.89
C ARG A 339 9.54 -16.50 -8.33
N GLN A 340 8.28 -16.55 -7.87
CA GLN A 340 7.60 -17.74 -7.38
C GLN A 340 6.26 -17.91 -8.07
N ARG A 341 5.66 -19.11 -7.96
CA ARG A 341 4.27 -19.34 -8.33
C ARG A 341 3.34 -18.75 -7.27
N GLU A 342 2.28 -18.10 -7.71
CA GLU A 342 1.22 -17.59 -6.83
C GLU A 342 0.50 -18.73 -6.11
N GLY A 343 -0.13 -18.41 -4.98
CA GLY A 343 -1.05 -19.33 -4.33
C GLY A 343 -2.31 -19.58 -5.16
N ASP A 344 -3.15 -20.47 -4.65
CA ASP A 344 -4.42 -20.86 -5.25
C ASP A 344 -5.47 -19.73 -5.30
N LYS A 345 -5.44 -18.80 -4.34
CA LYS A 345 -6.44 -17.73 -4.21
C LYS A 345 -5.96 -16.56 -3.35
N SER A 346 -6.69 -15.45 -3.38
CA SER A 346 -6.53 -14.31 -2.48
C SER A 346 -7.87 -13.89 -1.89
N ILE A 347 -7.89 -13.35 -0.68
CA ILE A 347 -9.11 -12.99 0.05
C ILE A 347 -9.19 -11.49 0.26
N HIS A 348 -10.33 -10.88 -0.08
CA HIS A 348 -10.56 -9.45 0.05
C HIS A 348 -11.79 -9.19 0.93
N PHE A 349 -11.57 -8.70 2.15
CA PHE A 349 -12.65 -8.13 2.95
C PHE A 349 -13.13 -6.80 2.34
N PRO A 350 -14.36 -6.33 2.64
CA PRO A 350 -14.91 -5.10 2.06
C PRO A 350 -14.07 -3.82 2.32
N ASP A 351 -13.28 -3.80 3.40
CA ASP A 351 -12.31 -2.74 3.72
C ASP A 351 -10.85 -3.20 3.57
N GLY A 352 -10.61 -4.29 2.85
CA GLY A 352 -9.30 -4.93 2.69
C GLY A 352 -8.72 -5.37 4.03
N ASN A 353 -7.42 -5.17 4.22
CA ASN A 353 -6.77 -5.63 5.47
C ASN A 353 -6.98 -4.69 6.65
N ALA A 354 -7.79 -3.63 6.53
CA ALA A 354 -8.19 -2.83 7.67
C ALA A 354 -8.93 -3.70 8.72
N THR A 355 -9.69 -4.71 8.26
CA THR A 355 -10.26 -5.74 9.15
C THR A 355 -9.18 -6.43 10.00
N LEU A 356 -8.00 -6.75 9.47
CA LEU A 356 -6.92 -7.35 10.27
C LEU A 356 -6.40 -6.40 11.34
N ALA A 357 -6.21 -5.13 10.99
CA ALA A 357 -5.78 -4.10 11.95
C ALA A 357 -6.81 -3.91 13.07
N ARG A 358 -8.10 -3.92 12.73
CA ARG A 358 -9.21 -3.79 13.70
C ARG A 358 -9.32 -5.01 14.61
N LEU A 359 -9.12 -6.22 14.10
CA LEU A 359 -9.04 -7.44 14.92
C LEU A 359 -7.86 -7.38 15.90
N LEU A 360 -6.67 -6.95 15.44
CA LEU A 360 -5.52 -6.73 16.30
C LEU A 360 -5.81 -5.71 17.41
N VAL A 361 -6.40 -4.56 17.05
CA VAL A 361 -6.80 -3.54 18.03
C VAL A 361 -7.82 -4.09 19.02
N SER A 362 -8.80 -4.89 18.58
CA SER A 362 -9.79 -5.48 19.49
C SER A 362 -9.18 -6.44 20.51
N LYS A 363 -8.03 -7.05 20.20
CA LYS A 363 -7.28 -7.91 21.14
C LYS A 363 -6.32 -7.16 22.03
N LEU A 364 -5.63 -6.16 21.48
CA LEU A 364 -4.67 -5.33 22.20
C LEU A 364 -5.34 -4.34 23.14
N VAL A 365 -6.48 -3.78 22.73
CA VAL A 365 -7.26 -2.80 23.49
C VAL A 365 -8.75 -3.21 23.48
N PRO A 366 -9.15 -4.22 24.27
CA PRO A 366 -10.51 -4.77 24.24
C PRO A 366 -11.62 -3.78 24.56
N GLU A 367 -11.31 -2.71 25.30
CA GLU A 367 -12.25 -1.62 25.62
C GLU A 367 -12.57 -0.72 24.43
N ALA A 368 -11.75 -0.74 23.36
CA ALA A 368 -11.96 0.11 22.20
C ALA A 368 -13.14 -0.34 21.33
N THR A 369 -13.63 -1.58 21.48
CA THR A 369 -14.81 -2.05 20.73
C THR A 369 -15.41 -3.29 21.38
N ALA A 370 -16.69 -3.56 21.11
CA ALA A 370 -17.33 -4.81 21.49
C ALA A 370 -17.15 -5.93 20.44
N GLY A 371 -16.74 -5.61 19.20
CA GLY A 371 -16.58 -6.60 18.14
C GLY A 371 -15.45 -7.59 18.43
N ARG A 372 -15.65 -8.88 18.13
CA ARG A 372 -14.71 -9.97 18.44
C ARG A 372 -14.41 -10.89 17.27
N THR A 373 -15.24 -10.87 16.23
CA THR A 373 -15.10 -11.69 15.02
C THR A 373 -14.78 -10.84 13.80
N GLN A 374 -14.29 -11.46 12.73
CA GLN A 374 -14.11 -10.77 11.44
C GLN A 374 -15.45 -10.19 10.94
N GLU A 375 -16.56 -10.89 11.17
CA GLU A 375 -17.91 -10.45 10.78
C GLU A 375 -18.34 -9.18 11.53
N ASP A 376 -18.09 -9.11 12.84
CA ASP A 376 -18.37 -7.91 13.64
C ASP A 376 -17.61 -6.69 13.10
N MET A 377 -16.38 -6.90 12.60
CA MET A 377 -15.54 -5.80 12.11
C MET A 377 -16.12 -5.07 10.90
N GLY A 378 -17.06 -5.71 10.17
CA GLY A 378 -17.80 -5.07 9.09
C GLY A 378 -18.50 -3.78 9.54
N THR A 379 -19.15 -3.79 10.71
CA THR A 379 -19.98 -2.67 11.21
C THR A 379 -19.51 -2.09 12.54
N ALA A 380 -18.56 -2.72 13.23
CA ALA A 380 -18.08 -2.24 14.52
C ALA A 380 -17.58 -0.79 14.47
N VAL A 381 -17.79 -0.06 15.56
CA VAL A 381 -17.17 1.24 15.78
C VAL A 381 -16.01 1.04 16.76
N ILE A 382 -14.86 1.66 16.46
CA ILE A 382 -13.72 1.69 17.36
C ILE A 382 -13.76 3.02 18.11
N ASP A 383 -13.73 2.96 19.43
CA ASP A 383 -13.53 4.09 20.32
C ASP A 383 -12.05 4.47 20.35
N TYR A 384 -11.69 5.48 19.56
CA TYR A 384 -10.32 5.99 19.50
C TYR A 384 -9.85 6.61 20.83
N ALA A 385 -10.76 7.08 21.69
CA ALA A 385 -10.40 7.61 23.00
C ALA A 385 -9.98 6.49 23.98
N ALA A 386 -10.32 5.22 23.69
CA ALA A 386 -9.87 4.07 24.47
C ALA A 386 -8.42 3.67 24.17
N LEU A 387 -7.86 4.04 23.02
CA LEU A 387 -6.59 3.53 22.53
C LEU A 387 -5.38 3.88 23.41
N ASP A 388 -5.38 5.05 24.06
CA ASP A 388 -4.23 5.58 24.83
C ASP A 388 -4.57 5.83 26.31
N ARG A 389 -5.48 5.03 26.90
CA ARG A 389 -5.87 5.18 28.32
C ARG A 389 -4.70 4.87 29.27
N PRO A 390 -4.43 5.73 30.27
CA PRO A 390 -3.43 5.44 31.30
C PRO A 390 -3.73 4.14 32.04
N GLY A 391 -2.69 3.37 32.36
CA GLY A 391 -2.81 2.09 33.08
C GLY A 391 -3.16 0.88 32.21
N ALA A 392 -3.59 1.08 30.96
CA ALA A 392 -3.79 -0.02 30.03
C ALA A 392 -2.46 -0.75 29.71
N PRO A 393 -2.46 -2.09 29.59
CA PRO A 393 -1.24 -2.84 29.27
C PRO A 393 -0.72 -2.52 27.86
N THR A 394 -1.60 -2.30 26.90
CA THR A 394 -1.26 -1.74 25.58
C THR A 394 -1.84 -0.33 25.46
N ARG A 395 -1.02 0.60 24.98
CA ARG A 395 -1.44 1.94 24.59
C ARG A 395 -1.04 2.21 23.15
N ILE A 396 -2.01 2.57 22.31
CA ILE A 396 -1.81 2.96 20.92
C ILE A 396 -2.02 4.47 20.84
N ARG A 397 -0.90 5.19 20.79
CA ARG A 397 -0.86 6.64 20.82
C ARG A 397 -0.66 7.19 19.41
N LEU A 398 -1.78 7.58 18.80
CA LEU A 398 -1.86 8.17 17.47
C LEU A 398 -1.49 9.65 17.47
N SER A 399 -1.27 10.21 16.26
CA SER A 399 -0.84 11.60 16.05
C SER A 399 0.46 11.96 16.81
N SER A 400 1.35 10.98 16.94
CA SER A 400 2.63 11.05 17.64
C SER A 400 3.77 10.78 16.69
N VAL A 401 4.46 11.84 16.28
CA VAL A 401 5.59 11.75 15.35
C VAL A 401 6.85 11.44 16.13
N VAL A 402 7.39 10.22 16.02
CA VAL A 402 8.71 9.91 16.60
C VAL A 402 9.80 10.66 15.83
N LEU A 403 10.69 11.31 16.57
CA LEU A 403 11.75 12.16 16.04
C LEU A 403 13.15 11.65 16.36
N ASN A 404 13.32 10.95 17.49
CA ASN A 404 14.60 10.38 17.87
C ASN A 404 14.43 9.12 18.74
N VAL A 405 15.33 8.16 18.54
CA VAL A 405 15.49 6.95 19.33
C VAL A 405 16.97 6.80 19.65
N ALA A 406 17.32 6.74 20.93
CA ALA A 406 18.70 6.69 21.39
C ALA A 406 18.83 5.88 22.69
N HIS A 407 19.94 5.16 22.86
CA HIS A 407 20.20 4.44 24.10
C HIS A 407 20.49 5.42 25.24
N LYS A 408 20.04 5.11 26.46
CA LYS A 408 20.47 5.86 27.65
C LYS A 408 21.85 5.36 28.10
N GLY A 409 22.89 5.83 27.41
CA GLY A 409 24.29 5.42 27.61
C GLY A 409 24.83 4.58 26.44
N ASP A 410 25.85 3.78 26.70
CA ASP A 410 26.46 2.92 25.68
C ASP A 410 25.46 1.86 25.19
N PRO A 411 25.16 1.76 23.88
CA PRO A 411 24.26 0.75 23.33
C PRO A 411 24.58 -0.70 23.74
N ALA A 412 25.85 -1.00 24.02
CA ALA A 412 26.29 -2.34 24.43
C ALA A 412 25.81 -2.72 25.84
N SER A 413 25.64 -1.74 26.74
CA SER A 413 25.34 -1.97 28.17
C SER A 413 24.08 -1.26 28.68
N ALA A 414 23.47 -0.37 27.90
CA ALA A 414 22.30 0.41 28.30
C ALA A 414 21.15 -0.47 28.81
N GLY A 415 20.44 0.00 29.84
CA GLY A 415 19.22 -0.65 30.35
C GLY A 415 17.94 -0.18 29.68
N GLU A 416 17.97 1.00 29.07
CA GLU A 416 16.80 1.68 28.51
C GLU A 416 17.15 2.43 27.22
N VAL A 417 16.12 2.67 26.41
CA VAL A 417 16.15 3.52 25.21
C VAL A 417 15.20 4.69 25.44
N ALA A 418 15.67 5.90 25.19
CA ALA A 418 14.84 7.11 25.15
C ALA A 418 14.22 7.25 23.76
N VAL A 419 12.91 7.49 23.71
CA VAL A 419 12.16 7.76 22.48
C VAL A 419 11.53 9.14 22.60
N HIS A 420 11.94 10.04 21.72
CA HIS A 420 11.40 11.39 21.63
C HIS A 420 10.35 11.46 20.53
N TYR A 421 9.17 11.97 20.85
CA TYR A 421 8.10 12.16 19.88
C TYR A 421 7.39 13.50 20.08
N ALA A 422 6.83 14.02 19.00
CA ALA A 422 6.03 15.23 19.01
C ALA A 422 4.53 14.91 18.96
N LYS A 423 3.76 15.52 19.87
CA LYS A 423 2.30 15.40 19.95
C LYS A 423 1.71 16.69 20.51
N GLN A 424 0.60 17.18 19.93
CA GLN A 424 -0.14 18.36 20.42
C GLN A 424 0.77 19.58 20.68
N GLY A 425 1.68 19.88 19.77
CA GLY A 425 2.57 21.03 19.89
C GLY A 425 3.76 20.86 20.83
N LYS A 426 3.88 19.71 21.49
CA LYS A 426 4.92 19.41 22.48
C LYS A 426 5.88 18.34 22.01
N LEU A 427 7.12 18.44 22.47
CA LEU A 427 8.13 17.38 22.38
C LEU A 427 8.17 16.62 23.72
N VAL A 428 8.08 15.30 23.67
CA VAL A 428 7.97 14.44 24.86
C VAL A 428 8.97 13.29 24.77
N GLU A 429 9.61 12.96 25.89
CA GLU A 429 10.42 11.74 26.07
C GLU A 429 9.60 10.66 26.79
N VAL A 430 9.69 9.42 26.28
CA VAL A 430 9.26 8.19 26.96
C VAL A 430 10.41 7.18 26.94
N ARG A 431 10.41 6.22 27.86
CA ARG A 431 11.48 5.22 27.99
C ARG A 431 11.00 3.80 27.70
N GLY A 432 11.83 3.01 27.04
CA GLY A 432 11.55 1.61 26.75
C GLY A 432 12.70 0.69 27.14
N LYS A 433 12.40 -0.48 27.71
CA LYS A 433 13.40 -1.56 27.92
C LYS A 433 13.80 -2.24 26.61
N ALA A 434 12.96 -2.14 25.58
CA ALA A 434 13.26 -2.53 24.22
C ALA A 434 12.45 -1.63 23.27
N VAL A 435 12.97 -1.44 22.04
CA VAL A 435 12.25 -0.71 20.99
C VAL A 435 12.20 -1.56 19.73
N ILE A 436 11.04 -1.58 19.07
CA ILE A 436 10.88 -2.10 17.72
C ILE A 436 10.57 -0.94 16.78
N MET A 437 11.45 -0.68 15.83
CA MET A 437 11.25 0.28 14.76
C MET A 437 10.38 -0.38 13.68
N ALA A 438 9.07 -0.13 13.72
CA ALA A 438 8.09 -0.62 12.76
C ALA A 438 7.63 0.43 11.73
N CYS A 439 8.45 1.46 11.54
CA CYS A 439 8.29 2.52 10.55
C CYS A 439 9.07 2.19 9.27
N TRP A 440 9.06 3.08 8.28
CA TRP A 440 9.79 2.87 7.03
C TRP A 440 11.29 2.83 7.27
N ASN A 441 11.97 1.85 6.69
CA ASN A 441 13.42 1.64 6.92
C ASN A 441 14.23 2.90 6.57
N MET A 442 13.86 3.59 5.49
CA MET A 442 14.54 4.82 5.05
C MET A 442 14.45 5.99 6.04
N ALA A 443 13.52 5.96 6.99
CA ALA A 443 13.40 6.99 8.03
C ALA A 443 14.33 6.71 9.22
N ILE A 444 14.63 5.44 9.49
CA ILE A 444 15.39 5.00 10.68
C ILE A 444 16.77 5.66 10.79
N PRO A 445 17.57 5.82 9.71
CA PRO A 445 18.86 6.52 9.81
C PRO A 445 18.78 7.94 10.37
N TYR A 446 17.65 8.63 10.18
CA TYR A 446 17.40 9.98 10.71
C TYR A 446 16.88 9.93 12.14
N LEU A 447 16.06 8.93 12.48
CA LEU A 447 15.51 8.75 13.82
C LEU A 447 16.55 8.21 14.81
N MET A 448 17.52 7.43 14.33
CA MET A 448 18.50 6.74 15.16
C MET A 448 19.93 6.99 14.66
N PRO A 449 20.51 8.18 14.96
CA PRO A 449 21.86 8.54 14.53
C PRO A 449 22.98 7.65 15.10
N GLU A 450 22.72 6.84 16.13
CA GLU A 450 23.69 5.90 16.72
C GLU A 450 24.03 4.71 15.81
N LEU A 451 23.21 4.43 14.78
CA LEU A 451 23.43 3.26 13.93
C LEU A 451 24.75 3.32 13.15
N PRO A 452 25.42 2.17 12.93
CA PRO A 452 26.60 2.08 12.08
C PRO A 452 26.32 2.54 10.65
N ALA A 453 27.33 3.10 9.97
CA ALA A 453 27.18 3.66 8.62
C ALA A 453 26.67 2.62 7.61
N ALA A 454 27.21 1.39 7.62
CA ALA A 454 26.79 0.32 6.72
C ALA A 454 25.31 -0.06 6.91
N GLN A 455 24.84 -0.06 8.16
CA GLN A 455 23.43 -0.34 8.45
C GLN A 455 22.52 0.80 7.97
N LYS A 456 22.93 2.06 8.16
CA LYS A 456 22.19 3.23 7.65
C LYS A 456 22.07 3.23 6.13
N GLU A 457 23.16 2.93 5.42
CA GLU A 457 23.16 2.83 3.96
C GLU A 457 22.22 1.72 3.48
N ALA A 458 22.27 0.55 4.12
CA ALA A 458 21.42 -0.58 3.80
C ALA A 458 19.92 -0.28 4.05
N LEU A 459 19.59 0.42 5.14
CA LEU A 459 18.23 0.87 5.44
C LEU A 459 17.69 1.90 4.45
N ALA A 460 18.57 2.74 3.89
CA ALA A 460 18.22 3.76 2.90
C ALA A 460 18.17 3.24 1.45
N TYR A 461 18.61 2.01 1.20
CA TYR A 461 18.77 1.46 -0.15
C TYR A 461 17.44 1.39 -0.93
N GLY A 462 16.39 0.87 -0.29
CA GLY A 462 15.10 0.61 -0.92
C GLY A 462 14.32 1.90 -1.20
N VAL A 463 13.94 2.12 -2.47
CA VAL A 463 13.07 3.24 -2.85
C VAL A 463 11.64 2.73 -3.03
N LYS A 464 10.76 3.09 -2.10
CA LYS A 464 9.36 2.63 -2.08
C LYS A 464 8.56 3.08 -3.30
N GLY A 465 7.68 2.21 -3.77
CA GLY A 465 6.78 2.46 -4.90
C GLY A 465 5.61 3.37 -4.51
N PRO A 466 5.43 4.54 -5.16
CA PRO A 466 4.32 5.45 -4.86
C PRO A 466 3.06 5.12 -5.66
N MET A 467 1.91 5.20 -4.99
CA MET A 467 0.60 4.95 -5.62
C MET A 467 -0.54 5.67 -4.89
N VAL A 468 -1.72 5.65 -5.50
CA VAL A 468 -2.94 6.27 -4.99
C VAL A 468 -4.11 5.33 -5.18
N TYR A 469 -4.90 5.16 -4.11
CA TYR A 469 -6.23 4.57 -4.19
C TYR A 469 -7.27 5.66 -4.01
N THR A 470 -8.20 5.78 -4.95
CA THR A 470 -9.32 6.71 -4.89
C THR A 470 -10.61 5.94 -4.75
N SER A 471 -11.28 6.11 -3.60
CA SER A 471 -12.60 5.54 -3.35
C SER A 471 -13.66 6.56 -3.72
N VAL A 472 -14.57 6.19 -4.63
CA VAL A 472 -15.64 7.08 -5.11
C VAL A 472 -16.99 6.47 -4.78
N ALA A 473 -17.71 7.05 -3.83
CA ALA A 473 -19.07 6.61 -3.55
C ALA A 473 -20.02 7.15 -4.63
N VAL A 474 -20.78 6.25 -5.25
CA VAL A 474 -21.79 6.58 -6.27
C VAL A 474 -23.17 6.14 -5.82
N THR A 475 -24.20 6.84 -6.27
CA THR A 475 -25.59 6.58 -5.88
C THR A 475 -26.21 5.35 -6.54
N ASN A 476 -25.62 4.90 -7.64
CA ASN A 476 -26.02 3.73 -8.43
C ASN A 476 -24.86 3.29 -9.34
N TRP A 477 -24.95 2.09 -9.91
CA TRP A 477 -23.90 1.52 -10.78
C TRP A 477 -24.46 0.92 -12.08
N ARG A 478 -25.66 1.36 -12.49
CA ARG A 478 -26.28 1.03 -13.79
C ARG A 478 -25.36 1.23 -15.01
N PRO A 479 -24.48 2.26 -15.07
CA PRO A 479 -23.59 2.43 -16.21
C PRO A 479 -22.65 1.24 -16.43
N PHE A 480 -22.17 0.60 -15.36
CA PHE A 480 -21.30 -0.59 -15.45
C PHE A 480 -22.04 -1.78 -16.06
N VAL A 481 -23.29 -2.01 -15.63
CA VAL A 481 -24.15 -3.06 -16.21
C VAL A 481 -24.40 -2.82 -17.70
N LYS A 482 -24.74 -1.58 -18.09
CA LYS A 482 -24.97 -1.23 -19.51
C LYS A 482 -23.72 -1.41 -20.37
N LEU A 483 -22.54 -1.14 -19.81
CA LEU A 483 -21.26 -1.33 -20.50
C LEU A 483 -20.79 -2.79 -20.48
N GLY A 484 -21.39 -3.67 -19.68
CA GLY A 484 -21.00 -5.07 -19.59
C GLY A 484 -19.65 -5.30 -18.89
N ALA A 485 -19.23 -4.38 -18.03
CA ALA A 485 -17.95 -4.48 -17.33
C ALA A 485 -18.05 -3.93 -15.89
N ALA A 486 -17.47 -4.66 -14.94
CA ALA A 486 -17.41 -4.32 -13.53
C ALA A 486 -16.12 -3.57 -13.15
N ASN A 487 -15.10 -3.61 -14.02
CA ASN A 487 -13.85 -2.88 -13.90
C ASN A 487 -13.24 -2.64 -15.28
N PHE A 488 -12.31 -1.70 -15.35
CA PHE A 488 -11.69 -1.23 -16.58
C PHE A 488 -10.19 -1.01 -16.41
N HIS A 489 -9.42 -1.55 -17.36
CA HIS A 489 -8.04 -1.11 -17.61
C HIS A 489 -8.04 0.14 -18.49
N CYS A 490 -7.39 1.20 -17.99
CA CYS A 490 -7.35 2.53 -18.59
C CYS A 490 -5.89 3.00 -18.72
N PRO A 491 -5.05 2.29 -19.50
CA PRO A 491 -3.59 2.35 -19.38
C PRO A 491 -2.96 3.73 -19.59
N THR A 492 -3.65 4.63 -20.25
CA THR A 492 -3.19 5.98 -20.65
C THR A 492 -4.06 7.10 -20.07
N MET A 493 -5.06 6.77 -19.26
CA MET A 493 -5.87 7.75 -18.54
C MET A 493 -5.27 8.06 -17.15
N PHE A 494 -5.88 8.99 -16.43
CA PHE A 494 -5.35 9.49 -15.15
C PHE A 494 -5.25 8.39 -14.08
N HIS A 495 -6.33 7.64 -13.86
CA HIS A 495 -6.35 6.38 -13.12
C HIS A 495 -6.18 5.24 -14.12
N GLN A 496 -5.22 4.36 -13.88
CA GLN A 496 -4.95 3.20 -14.73
C GLN A 496 -5.96 2.07 -14.54
N GLU A 497 -6.62 2.02 -13.38
CA GLU A 497 -7.69 1.07 -13.10
C GLU A 497 -8.90 1.80 -12.52
N VAL A 498 -10.09 1.41 -12.98
CA VAL A 498 -11.38 1.95 -12.50
C VAL A 498 -12.37 0.80 -12.39
N GLY A 499 -12.89 0.51 -11.21
CA GLY A 499 -13.90 -0.54 -11.08
C GLY A 499 -14.78 -0.42 -9.86
N LEU A 500 -15.84 -1.23 -9.85
CA LEU A 500 -16.61 -1.53 -8.65
C LEU A 500 -15.70 -2.26 -7.65
N THR A 501 -15.90 -2.04 -6.36
CA THR A 501 -15.25 -2.88 -5.34
C THR A 501 -15.59 -4.35 -5.55
N GLU A 502 -14.73 -5.25 -5.07
CA GLU A 502 -15.02 -6.68 -5.13
C GLU A 502 -16.33 -6.98 -4.39
N ALA A 503 -17.13 -7.89 -4.96
CA ALA A 503 -18.40 -8.29 -4.37
C ALA A 503 -18.14 -9.12 -3.11
N ALA A 504 -18.04 -8.44 -1.97
CA ALA A 504 -17.73 -9.02 -0.68
C ALA A 504 -18.64 -8.44 0.42
N SER A 505 -19.15 -9.33 1.26
CA SER A 505 -19.91 -9.03 2.48
C SER A 505 -19.15 -9.54 3.69
N LEU A 506 -19.35 -8.91 4.85
CA LEU A 506 -18.71 -9.28 6.10
C LEU A 506 -19.68 -9.01 7.26
N GLY A 507 -20.22 -10.08 7.85
CA GLY A 507 -21.27 -9.97 8.89
C GLY A 507 -22.48 -9.20 8.38
N ASP A 508 -22.89 -8.17 9.13
CA ASP A 508 -24.03 -7.30 8.80
C ASP A 508 -23.72 -6.29 7.68
N LEU A 509 -22.46 -6.12 7.31
CA LEU A 509 -22.10 -5.32 6.14
C LEU A 509 -22.33 -6.15 4.88
N LYS A 510 -23.39 -5.81 4.12
CA LYS A 510 -23.74 -6.50 2.88
C LYS A 510 -23.30 -5.70 1.65
N HIS A 511 -22.74 -6.41 0.67
CA HIS A 511 -22.44 -5.84 -0.64
C HIS A 511 -23.74 -5.47 -1.38
N PRO A 512 -23.81 -4.31 -2.07
CA PRO A 512 -24.96 -3.94 -2.90
C PRO A 512 -25.29 -5.02 -3.94
N GLN A 513 -26.55 -5.41 -4.07
CA GLN A 513 -26.97 -6.51 -4.96
C GLN A 513 -27.59 -6.01 -6.26
N SER A 514 -28.30 -4.88 -6.22
CA SER A 514 -28.95 -4.26 -7.37
C SER A 514 -28.14 -3.08 -7.92
N PRO A 515 -28.11 -2.88 -9.26
CA PRO A 515 -27.52 -1.69 -9.89
C PRO A 515 -28.14 -0.35 -9.47
N ASP A 516 -29.31 -0.37 -8.84
CA ASP A 516 -30.00 0.81 -8.30
C ASP A 516 -29.49 1.23 -6.91
N GLU A 517 -28.71 0.39 -6.24
CA GLU A 517 -28.15 0.65 -4.92
C GLU A 517 -26.87 1.48 -4.99
N PRO A 518 -26.54 2.28 -3.96
CA PRO A 518 -25.26 2.96 -3.91
C PRO A 518 -24.11 1.97 -3.67
N ILE A 519 -22.95 2.26 -4.26
CA ILE A 519 -21.74 1.43 -4.18
C ILE A 519 -20.49 2.32 -4.16
N VAL A 520 -19.34 1.75 -3.81
CA VAL A 520 -18.05 2.43 -3.91
C VAL A 520 -17.29 1.89 -5.12
N LEU A 521 -16.69 2.81 -5.88
CA LEU A 521 -15.71 2.49 -6.92
C LEU A 521 -14.31 2.52 -6.29
N HIS A 522 -13.47 1.58 -6.69
CA HIS A 522 -12.04 1.54 -6.38
C HIS A 522 -11.25 1.91 -7.64
N LEU A 523 -10.53 3.03 -7.58
CA LEU A 523 -9.72 3.55 -8.67
C LEU A 523 -8.25 3.58 -8.24
N VAL A 524 -7.35 3.20 -9.15
CA VAL A 524 -5.91 3.12 -8.85
C VAL A 524 -5.12 4.02 -9.77
N LYS A 525 -4.22 4.81 -9.17
CA LYS A 525 -3.15 5.50 -9.88
C LYS A 525 -1.78 5.03 -9.42
N TYR A 526 -1.01 4.44 -10.32
CA TYR A 526 0.41 4.14 -10.11
C TYR A 526 1.25 5.34 -10.54
N MET A 527 2.12 5.81 -9.65
CA MET A 527 2.91 7.00 -9.88
C MET A 527 4.28 6.58 -10.43
N ASN A 528 4.38 6.51 -11.76
CA ASN A 528 5.59 6.07 -12.45
C ASN A 528 5.98 7.02 -13.58
N LYS A 529 7.16 6.78 -14.15
CA LYS A 529 7.71 7.59 -15.25
C LYS A 529 8.41 6.66 -16.24
N PRO A 530 7.65 6.00 -17.13
CA PRO A 530 8.21 4.99 -18.02
C PRO A 530 9.43 5.49 -18.80
N GLY A 531 10.44 4.64 -18.96
CA GLY A 531 11.72 4.94 -19.62
C GLY A 531 12.88 5.29 -18.68
N LEU A 532 12.64 5.43 -17.37
CA LEU A 532 13.71 5.56 -16.36
C LEU A 532 13.94 4.23 -15.61
N PRO A 533 15.10 4.04 -14.95
CA PRO A 533 15.28 2.94 -14.01
C PRO A 533 14.22 2.93 -12.89
N ARG A 534 13.84 1.76 -12.39
CA ARG A 534 12.73 1.57 -11.42
C ARG A 534 12.79 2.57 -10.24
N ARG A 535 13.95 2.70 -9.61
CA ARG A 535 14.14 3.59 -8.44
C ARG A 535 13.91 5.06 -8.79
N ASP A 536 14.26 5.48 -10.00
CA ASP A 536 14.07 6.87 -10.46
C ASP A 536 12.64 7.14 -10.89
N GLN A 537 11.94 6.14 -11.44
CA GLN A 537 10.48 6.22 -11.62
C GLN A 537 9.78 6.45 -10.29
N HIS A 538 10.13 5.70 -9.25
CA HIS A 538 9.55 5.88 -7.91
C HIS A 538 9.84 7.27 -7.34
N ARG A 539 11.08 7.77 -7.43
CA ARG A 539 11.42 9.12 -6.93
C ARG A 539 10.62 10.20 -7.65
N THR A 540 10.55 10.11 -8.98
CA THR A 540 9.84 11.07 -9.83
C THR A 540 8.33 11.03 -9.57
N GLY A 541 7.74 9.84 -9.58
CA GLY A 541 6.32 9.66 -9.31
C GLY A 541 5.94 10.10 -7.90
N ARG A 542 6.79 9.88 -6.90
CA ARG A 542 6.57 10.39 -5.55
C ARG A 542 6.58 11.92 -5.51
N ALA A 543 7.52 12.57 -6.19
CA ALA A 543 7.58 14.02 -6.24
C ALA A 543 6.32 14.61 -6.89
N GLU A 544 5.89 14.04 -8.02
CA GLU A 544 4.64 14.41 -8.69
C GLU A 544 3.43 14.23 -7.77
N LEU A 545 3.33 13.08 -7.10
CA LEU A 545 2.24 12.78 -6.19
C LEU A 545 2.12 13.78 -5.03
N LEU A 546 3.26 14.19 -4.47
CA LEU A 546 3.28 15.16 -3.38
C LEU A 546 2.90 16.58 -3.84
N ALA A 547 3.10 16.90 -5.11
CA ALA A 547 2.72 18.18 -5.70
C ALA A 547 1.21 18.26 -6.07
N MET A 548 0.55 17.12 -6.29
CA MET A 548 -0.88 17.09 -6.63
C MET A 548 -1.78 17.47 -5.44
N SER A 549 -2.75 18.34 -5.70
CA SER A 549 -3.79 18.73 -4.75
C SER A 549 -4.99 17.78 -4.80
N PHE A 550 -5.84 17.80 -3.77
CA PHE A 550 -7.11 17.09 -3.81
C PHE A 550 -8.00 17.55 -4.98
N GLU A 551 -8.05 18.86 -5.25
CA GLU A 551 -8.84 19.43 -6.35
C GLU A 551 -8.43 18.84 -7.71
N THR A 552 -7.14 18.60 -7.94
CA THR A 552 -6.66 17.92 -9.14
C THR A 552 -7.18 16.49 -9.21
N PHE A 553 -7.06 15.72 -8.12
CA PHE A 553 -7.59 14.35 -8.09
C PHE A 553 -9.10 14.32 -8.31
N GLU A 554 -9.85 15.18 -7.65
CA GLU A 554 -11.31 15.26 -7.80
C GLU A 554 -11.69 15.56 -9.26
N ARG A 555 -11.05 16.57 -9.86
CA ARG A 555 -11.33 16.97 -11.24
C ARG A 555 -11.04 15.86 -12.22
N GLU A 556 -9.86 15.25 -12.16
CA GLU A 556 -9.48 14.19 -13.08
C GLU A 556 -10.31 12.92 -12.87
N THR A 557 -10.69 12.61 -11.62
CA THR A 557 -11.60 11.50 -11.30
C THR A 557 -12.98 11.71 -11.92
N ARG A 558 -13.59 12.89 -11.69
CA ARG A 558 -14.90 13.24 -12.27
C ARG A 558 -14.85 13.23 -13.78
N ARG A 559 -13.82 13.84 -14.38
CA ARG A 559 -13.61 13.88 -15.83
C ARG A 559 -13.47 12.49 -16.42
N GLN A 560 -12.60 11.65 -15.87
CA GLN A 560 -12.38 10.29 -16.39
C GLN A 560 -13.65 9.44 -16.27
N LEU A 561 -14.33 9.46 -15.12
CA LEU A 561 -15.60 8.73 -14.97
C LEU A 561 -16.67 9.23 -15.94
N GLN A 562 -16.77 10.55 -16.16
CA GLN A 562 -17.72 11.12 -17.13
C GLN A 562 -17.43 10.67 -18.56
N ARG A 563 -16.15 10.67 -18.95
CA ARG A 563 -15.69 10.23 -20.28
C ARG A 563 -15.99 8.74 -20.52
N MET A 564 -15.72 7.90 -19.51
CA MET A 564 -15.90 6.45 -19.61
C MET A 564 -17.38 6.04 -19.54
N LEU A 565 -18.13 6.59 -18.60
CA LEU A 565 -19.45 6.09 -18.22
C LEU A 565 -20.61 6.96 -18.74
N GLY A 566 -20.32 8.17 -19.23
CA GLY A 566 -21.33 9.15 -19.64
C GLY A 566 -22.24 8.66 -20.76
N GLY A 567 -21.68 7.96 -21.75
CA GLY A 567 -22.47 7.33 -22.83
C GLY A 567 -23.46 6.27 -22.34
N ALA A 568 -23.27 5.73 -21.13
CA ALA A 568 -24.17 4.81 -20.47
C ALA A 568 -25.14 5.50 -19.48
N GLY A 569 -25.13 6.83 -19.41
CA GLY A 569 -26.04 7.65 -18.62
C GLY A 569 -25.49 8.10 -17.25
N PHE A 570 -24.19 7.91 -16.99
CA PHE A 570 -23.52 8.48 -15.82
C PHE A 570 -23.43 10.00 -15.93
N ASP A 571 -23.64 10.67 -14.81
CA ASP A 571 -23.45 12.12 -14.67
C ASP A 571 -22.61 12.36 -13.40
N ALA A 572 -21.39 12.86 -13.57
CA ALA A 572 -20.45 13.06 -12.46
C ALA A 572 -20.98 14.04 -11.41
N ALA A 573 -21.75 15.05 -11.79
CA ALA A 573 -22.31 16.04 -10.87
C ALA A 573 -23.48 15.48 -10.05
N ARG A 574 -24.27 14.57 -10.63
CA ARG A 574 -25.44 13.94 -10.01
C ARG A 574 -25.10 12.67 -9.23
N ASP A 575 -24.24 11.82 -9.78
CA ASP A 575 -24.13 10.43 -9.33
C ASP A 575 -23.02 10.21 -8.30
N ILE A 576 -22.02 11.11 -8.21
CA ILE A 576 -20.95 11.03 -7.20
C ILE A 576 -21.43 11.64 -5.87
N ALA A 577 -21.43 10.83 -4.82
CA ALA A 577 -21.82 11.22 -3.47
C ALA A 577 -20.63 11.54 -2.54
N GLY A 578 -19.43 11.03 -2.85
CA GLY A 578 -18.25 11.25 -2.02
C GLY A 578 -16.96 10.74 -2.67
N ILE A 579 -15.83 11.36 -2.30
CA ILE A 579 -14.50 11.00 -2.82
C ILE A 579 -13.50 11.01 -1.68
N THR A 580 -12.74 9.91 -1.57
CA THR A 580 -11.59 9.81 -0.67
C THR A 580 -10.36 9.41 -1.48
N VAL A 581 -9.31 10.21 -1.44
CA VAL A 581 -8.04 9.98 -2.13
C VAL A 581 -6.99 9.56 -1.11
N ASN A 582 -6.57 8.30 -1.13
CA ASN A 582 -5.50 7.80 -0.27
C ASN A 582 -4.16 7.89 -0.98
N ARG A 583 -3.35 8.87 -0.57
CA ARG A 583 -2.04 9.16 -1.15
C ARG A 583 -0.93 8.41 -0.42
N TRP A 584 -0.25 7.50 -1.13
CA TRP A 584 0.86 6.71 -0.61
C TRP A 584 2.17 7.07 -1.31
N GLY A 585 2.81 8.18 -0.89
CA GLY A 585 4.15 8.56 -1.40
C GLY A 585 5.25 7.56 -1.05
N HIS A 586 5.01 6.73 -0.04
CA HIS A 586 5.82 5.59 0.36
C HIS A 586 4.90 4.37 0.45
N GLY A 587 4.31 3.97 -0.68
CA GLY A 587 3.42 2.82 -0.78
C GLY A 587 4.17 1.50 -0.56
N TYR A 588 4.48 0.82 -1.65
CA TYR A 588 5.07 -0.51 -1.60
C TYR A 588 6.53 -0.49 -1.18
N ALA A 589 6.92 -1.44 -0.34
CA ALA A 589 8.33 -1.75 -0.10
C ALA A 589 9.05 -2.04 -1.42
N TYR A 590 10.34 -1.73 -1.47
CA TYR A 590 11.14 -2.02 -2.65
C TYR A 590 11.38 -3.53 -2.76
N THR A 591 10.95 -4.12 -3.87
CA THR A 591 11.34 -5.47 -4.28
C THR A 591 12.46 -5.37 -5.30
N TYR A 592 13.49 -6.22 -5.13
CA TYR A 592 14.67 -6.23 -5.99
C TYR A 592 14.31 -6.47 -7.47
N ASN A 593 15.12 -5.93 -8.37
CA ASN A 593 14.95 -5.96 -9.82
C ASN A 593 16.23 -6.47 -10.50
N SER A 594 16.19 -7.58 -11.22
CA SER A 594 17.41 -8.15 -11.83
C SER A 594 17.96 -7.34 -13.01
N ILE A 595 17.23 -6.31 -13.47
CA ILE A 595 17.72 -5.34 -14.46
C ILE A 595 18.68 -4.34 -13.80
N TYR A 596 18.47 -3.96 -12.54
CA TYR A 596 19.18 -2.84 -11.88
C TYR A 596 19.88 -3.22 -10.56
N ASP A 597 19.58 -4.40 -10.05
CA ASP A 597 20.11 -4.96 -8.81
C ASP A 597 20.82 -6.29 -9.11
N PRO A 598 21.75 -6.71 -8.27
CA PRO A 598 22.39 -8.01 -8.40
C PRO A 598 21.37 -9.16 -8.49
N VAL A 599 21.56 -10.05 -9.46
CA VAL A 599 20.62 -11.13 -9.79
C VAL A 599 20.41 -12.05 -8.59
N GLU A 600 21.44 -12.30 -7.80
CA GLU A 600 21.37 -13.08 -6.57
C GLU A 600 20.43 -12.45 -5.54
N TRP A 601 20.32 -11.11 -5.45
CA TRP A 601 19.36 -10.49 -4.54
C TRP A 601 17.92 -10.76 -4.93
N VAL A 602 17.65 -11.03 -6.21
CA VAL A 602 16.30 -11.29 -6.69
C VAL A 602 15.92 -12.76 -6.50
N TYR A 603 16.83 -13.66 -6.87
CA TYR A 603 16.55 -15.10 -6.98
C TYR A 603 17.23 -15.96 -5.88
N SER A 604 17.83 -15.37 -4.85
CA SER A 604 18.32 -16.12 -3.68
C SER A 604 18.30 -15.30 -2.38
N GLU A 605 18.14 -15.96 -1.23
CA GLU A 605 18.25 -15.32 0.09
C GLU A 605 19.70 -15.08 0.50
N SER A 606 20.32 -14.07 -0.12
CA SER A 606 21.70 -13.71 0.19
C SER A 606 21.81 -12.86 1.47
N PRO A 607 22.81 -13.09 2.34
CA PRO A 607 23.11 -12.22 3.48
C PRO A 607 23.60 -10.82 3.06
N SER A 608 24.01 -10.64 1.79
CA SER A 608 24.43 -9.34 1.25
C SER A 608 23.27 -8.43 0.86
N ARG A 609 22.02 -8.90 0.93
CA ARG A 609 20.84 -8.08 0.63
C ARG A 609 20.77 -6.88 1.58
N PRO A 610 20.53 -5.66 1.06
CA PRO A 610 20.34 -4.48 1.90
C PRO A 610 19.28 -4.62 3.00
N CYS A 611 18.16 -5.32 2.75
CA CYS A 611 17.17 -5.55 3.81
C CYS A 611 17.71 -6.41 4.96
N VAL A 612 18.56 -7.41 4.66
CA VAL A 612 19.18 -8.29 5.66
C VAL A 612 20.23 -7.58 6.49
N ILE A 613 21.06 -6.73 5.86
CA ILE A 613 22.04 -5.89 6.56
C ILE A 613 21.32 -4.82 7.40
N GLY A 614 20.33 -4.14 6.82
CA GLY A 614 19.62 -3.04 7.46
C GLY A 614 18.81 -3.48 8.68
N ARG A 615 18.15 -4.64 8.64
CA ARG A 615 17.22 -5.10 9.69
C ARG A 615 17.88 -5.68 10.95
N GLN A 616 19.20 -5.74 10.99
CA GLN A 616 19.93 -6.30 12.11
C GLN A 616 19.62 -5.51 13.41
N PRO A 617 19.54 -6.18 14.56
CA PRO A 617 19.34 -5.46 15.81
C PRO A 617 20.55 -4.59 16.15
N PHE A 618 20.32 -3.48 16.85
CA PHE A 618 21.36 -2.62 17.41
C PHE A 618 21.05 -2.30 18.86
N GLY A 619 21.87 -2.79 19.79
CA GLY A 619 21.63 -2.67 21.23
C GLY A 619 20.27 -3.27 21.64
N LEU A 620 19.40 -2.42 22.18
CA LEU A 620 18.03 -2.75 22.61
C LEU A 620 16.97 -2.54 21.51
N VAL A 621 17.39 -2.14 20.30
CA VAL A 621 16.50 -1.81 19.19
C VAL A 621 16.50 -2.93 18.14
N SER A 622 15.31 -3.40 17.75
CA SER A 622 15.11 -4.25 16.57
C SER A 622 14.29 -3.50 15.51
N ILE A 623 14.34 -3.94 14.26
CA ILE A 623 13.68 -3.28 13.12
C ILE A 623 12.68 -4.27 12.51
N ALA A 624 11.41 -3.89 12.37
CA ALA A 624 10.34 -4.75 11.85
C ALA A 624 9.34 -3.99 11.01
N ASN A 625 9.50 -4.08 9.69
CA ASN A 625 8.49 -3.64 8.74
C ASN A 625 8.62 -4.50 7.48
N SER A 626 7.67 -4.44 6.56
CA SER A 626 7.73 -5.12 5.28
C SER A 626 8.99 -4.74 4.46
N ASP A 627 9.54 -3.54 4.68
CA ASP A 627 10.83 -3.10 4.14
C ASP A 627 12.00 -4.00 4.60
N ALA A 628 11.94 -4.57 5.80
CA ALA A 628 12.93 -5.51 6.32
C ALA A 628 12.91 -6.87 5.61
N ALA A 629 11.87 -7.16 4.82
CA ALA A 629 11.80 -8.33 3.94
C ALA A 629 11.97 -7.98 2.44
N ALA A 630 12.10 -6.70 2.10
CA ALA A 630 12.04 -6.22 0.70
C ALA A 630 10.78 -6.69 -0.05
N SER A 631 9.65 -6.75 0.65
CA SER A 631 8.36 -7.22 0.12
C SER A 631 7.22 -6.34 0.63
N PRO A 632 6.28 -5.88 -0.22
CA PRO A 632 5.18 -5.00 0.22
C PRO A 632 4.01 -5.73 0.89
N HIS A 633 4.13 -7.04 1.15
CA HIS A 633 2.99 -7.90 1.48
C HIS A 633 2.68 -7.94 2.99
N THR A 634 1.46 -8.38 3.29
CA THR A 634 0.94 -8.41 4.66
C THR A 634 1.67 -9.44 5.52
N ASP A 635 1.91 -10.63 4.97
CA ASP A 635 2.74 -11.66 5.59
C ASP A 635 4.17 -11.16 5.86
N ALA A 636 4.76 -10.37 4.95
CA ALA A 636 6.07 -9.76 5.17
C ALA A 636 6.09 -8.88 6.43
N ALA A 637 5.06 -8.05 6.60
CA ALA A 637 4.92 -7.19 7.77
C ALA A 637 4.78 -8.00 9.06
N ILE A 638 4.02 -9.10 9.03
CA ILE A 638 3.76 -9.97 10.19
C ILE A 638 5.00 -10.80 10.54
N GLN A 639 5.64 -11.42 9.55
CA GLN A 639 6.84 -12.24 9.72
C GLN A 639 7.98 -11.42 10.34
N GLU A 640 8.23 -10.22 9.82
CA GLU A 640 9.28 -9.34 10.33
C GLU A 640 8.96 -8.81 11.73
N ALA A 641 7.68 -8.61 12.05
CA ALA A 641 7.24 -8.31 13.42
C ALA A 641 7.56 -9.46 14.38
N HIS A 642 7.23 -10.70 14.00
CA HIS A 642 7.57 -11.88 14.81
C HIS A 642 9.09 -12.00 15.00
N ARG A 643 9.88 -11.86 13.93
CA ARG A 643 11.36 -11.91 14.00
C ARG A 643 11.90 -10.90 15.00
N ALA A 644 11.53 -9.63 14.89
CA ALA A 644 12.04 -8.59 15.80
C ALA A 644 11.62 -8.83 17.25
N VAL A 645 10.42 -9.35 17.50
CA VAL A 645 10.01 -9.76 18.84
C VAL A 645 10.90 -10.91 19.34
N GLN A 646 11.21 -11.91 18.52
CA GLN A 646 12.13 -12.99 18.93
C GLN A 646 13.51 -12.43 19.32
N GLU A 647 14.06 -11.50 18.54
CA GLU A 647 15.34 -10.86 18.87
C GLU A 647 15.29 -10.10 20.21
N VAL A 648 14.18 -9.42 20.50
CA VAL A 648 13.95 -8.77 21.81
C VAL A 648 13.90 -9.80 22.94
N ILE A 649 13.21 -10.92 22.74
CA ILE A 649 13.06 -11.97 23.75
C ILE A 649 14.37 -12.73 23.98
N GLU A 650 15.12 -13.00 22.92
CA GLU A 650 16.44 -13.63 22.98
C GLU A 650 17.39 -12.81 23.84
N ARG A 651 17.47 -11.48 23.59
CA ARG A 651 18.30 -10.57 24.39
C ARG A 651 17.90 -10.50 25.86
N ARG A 652 16.60 -10.61 26.18
CA ARG A 652 16.11 -10.65 27.57
C ARG A 652 16.45 -11.96 28.25
N THR A 653 16.35 -13.06 27.52
CA THR A 653 16.60 -14.41 28.03
C THR A 653 18.09 -14.67 28.22
N TYR A 654 18.92 -14.18 27.31
CA TYR A 654 20.36 -14.39 27.28
C TYR A 654 21.13 -13.06 27.37
N PRO A 655 21.03 -12.31 28.49
CA PRO A 655 21.61 -10.97 28.61
C PRO A 655 23.15 -10.95 28.61
N PHE A 656 23.78 -12.11 28.71
CA PHE A 656 25.24 -12.30 28.63
C PHE A 656 25.76 -12.43 27.20
N VAL A 657 24.89 -12.60 26.20
CA VAL A 657 25.30 -12.57 24.78
C VAL A 657 25.57 -11.11 24.40
N PRO A 658 26.77 -10.78 23.86
CA PRO A 658 27.08 -9.42 23.46
C PRO A 658 26.05 -8.86 22.48
N ARG A 659 25.57 -7.64 22.75
CA ARG A 659 24.66 -6.95 21.84
C ARG A 659 25.42 -6.51 20.60
N ARG A 660 24.75 -6.57 19.45
CA ARG A 660 25.29 -6.00 18.21
C ARG A 660 25.30 -4.48 18.30
N THR A 661 26.47 -3.89 18.16
CA THR A 661 26.70 -2.43 18.19
C THR A 661 27.65 -1.96 17.09
N ALA A 662 28.02 -2.84 16.16
CA ALA A 662 28.87 -2.58 15.00
C ALA A 662 28.34 -3.28 13.74
#